data_AF-A0A0D0LFH8-F1
#
_entry.id   AF-A0A0D0LFH8-F1
#
_cell.length_a   1.000
_cell.length_b   1.000
_cell.length_c   1.000
_cell.angle_alpha   90.00
_cell.angle_beta   90.00
_cell.angle_gamma   90.00
#
_symmetry.space_group_name_H-M   'P 1'
#
loop_
_entity.id
_entity.type
_entity.pdbx_description
1 polymer ?
#
loop_
_entity_poly.entity_id
_entity_poly.type
_entity_poly.pdbx_seq_one_letter_code
_entity_poly.pdbx_strand_id
1 'polypeptide(L)'
;MSSLRDAAIALLLAIVAFLVFNANGRLISAADTYAARYLPFSMVRHGSVVLDPVASEVALGRTPPGAQGEPGTAFWIMKGRGEHLVSKYPLVVPLVVAPLYLPAVHYLESIAWGPHIFDKVARAMEKLCASLIAAISVAWLYLLLRRRSGPRTAIVLSLVFAFGTTTWVISSQALWMHGLAQLLVIATLWLVTGPGTPLRVALAGFLCALIAANRPPDAILAAALGLCGLWWAGRRWPWFVLAGAVPVALTLAYNLGTVGHVAGAYALAVHPTDFNDNLLEGVAGLLVSPTRGLFVFSPFLLFVPCLLLLALRERSTRALTLALCAAMAVQIVGYANVDWRQGIAWGPRWLTDMVPLLVWMLPPIVAALSRGGRALFGAACVVSIGIQAVGAFWYTGATDTAVLTAKADDRMQPMWDWRNAAFIAELKHPRAPADLFMDLQGNVDLIDTVDVAVRDAAAGDLMERQLDVAGWTLVDSSSPRDIALLIDGREVAGTSQFFERPDVARTLGETSPAGWRLRVPVGGLAPGRHVLAVLVRAHAGGEVRLLRERAFELKADDAADPAERFLRYASRQAVERIASGQQAQGYWLTSFTGEPRFEKPQPEMNTYLNAIMLDVAGPVADAARMQGMLARARGFLRSQIEAGGLVRYHGRPDAPTIGVLGCAITPDSDDTALVWRVAPGEDSAQLETALGVMRKFRTGDGLYRTWLAKRDDYQCLDPGADPNPADIGIQMHIYMLLAERDPSGARSLCEALMRKADDSSLWVYYAGAPPMAILRQADLHRAGCPLQLPASRLQPAAPGQEVWARAAALVQQIDGAPQSAAVKTEATRLLRELAANDFSALAGNPPLLYHNDMSATVRRYYWSQDVGYALWLRLYHGTRGATPAQPSRASAEGAVQ
;
A
#
# COMPACT_ATOMS: atom_id res chain seq x y z
N MET A 1 28.82 45.13 34.06
CA MET A 1 29.10 43.79 34.63
C MET A 1 28.02 42.74 34.27
N SER A 2 27.27 42.88 33.16
CA SER A 2 26.05 42.08 32.89
C SER A 2 26.10 41.09 31.72
N SER A 3 27.13 41.08 30.86
CA SER A 3 27.06 40.31 29.60
C SER A 3 27.22 38.79 29.76
N LEU A 4 28.06 38.31 30.70
CA LEU A 4 28.29 36.87 30.88
C LEU A 4 27.05 36.15 31.41
N ARG A 5 26.35 36.75 32.39
CA ARG A 5 25.10 36.19 32.93
C ARG A 5 23.99 36.17 31.88
N ASP A 6 23.83 37.25 31.12
CA ASP A 6 22.84 37.30 30.05
C ASP A 6 23.19 36.30 28.93
N ALA A 7 24.47 36.12 28.59
CA ALA A 7 24.90 35.09 27.63
C ALA A 7 24.60 33.66 28.12
N ALA A 8 24.87 33.37 29.40
CA ALA A 8 24.56 32.06 29.99
C ALA A 8 23.05 31.78 30.00
N ILE A 9 22.22 32.78 30.31
CA ILE A 9 20.76 32.64 30.25
C ILE A 9 20.30 32.42 28.81
N ALA A 10 20.83 33.17 27.84
CA ALA A 10 20.51 32.99 26.43
C ALA A 10 20.83 31.57 25.95
N LEU A 11 22.01 31.05 26.30
CA LEU A 11 22.43 29.70 25.97
C LEU A 11 21.51 28.65 26.62
N LEU A 12 21.16 28.82 27.90
CA LEU A 12 20.23 27.92 28.58
C LEU A 12 18.85 27.92 27.92
N LEU A 13 18.34 29.08 27.51
CA LEU A 13 17.07 29.20 26.79
C LEU A 13 17.14 28.48 25.44
N ALA A 14 18.24 28.61 24.69
CA ALA A 14 18.43 27.84 23.45
C ALA A 14 18.44 26.34 23.70
N ILE A 15 19.18 25.85 24.71
CA ILE A 15 19.25 24.42 25.03
C ILE A 15 17.87 23.89 25.42
N VAL A 16 17.16 24.58 26.31
CA VAL A 16 15.81 24.18 26.73
C VAL A 16 14.84 24.19 25.55
N ALA A 17 14.86 25.24 24.72
CA ALA A 17 14.01 25.31 23.53
C ALA A 17 14.33 24.17 22.56
N PHE A 18 15.61 23.91 22.29
CA PHE A 18 16.05 22.83 21.40
C PHE A 18 15.57 21.46 21.88
N LEU A 19 15.72 21.16 23.18
CA LEU A 19 15.23 19.90 23.76
C LEU A 19 13.72 19.77 23.64
N VAL A 20 12.96 20.82 23.95
CA VAL A 20 11.49 20.81 23.88
C VAL A 20 10.99 20.69 22.43
N PHE A 21 11.64 21.37 21.48
CA PHE A 21 11.29 21.31 20.05
C PHE A 21 11.49 19.92 19.44
N ASN A 22 12.42 19.14 19.99
CA ASN A 22 12.70 17.75 19.58
C ASN A 22 11.95 16.69 20.42
N ALA A 23 11.25 17.07 21.49
CA ALA A 23 10.60 16.13 22.41
C ALA A 23 9.44 15.31 21.80
N ASN A 24 8.95 15.69 20.62
CA ASN A 24 7.93 14.93 19.91
C ASN A 24 8.50 13.76 19.07
N GLY A 25 9.81 13.71 18.84
CA GLY A 25 10.44 12.64 18.07
C GLY A 25 9.96 12.52 16.62
N ARG A 26 9.41 13.61 16.07
CA ARG A 26 8.78 13.60 14.74
C ARG A 26 9.06 14.85 13.93
N LEU A 27 8.88 14.71 12.63
CA LEU A 27 8.95 15.80 11.67
C LEU A 27 7.53 16.31 11.38
N ILE A 28 7.30 17.62 11.49
CA ILE A 28 6.01 18.24 11.11
C ILE A 28 6.29 19.13 9.91
N SER A 29 6.29 18.53 8.72
CA SER A 29 6.63 19.22 7.48
C SER A 29 5.45 19.31 6.52
N ALA A 30 5.71 19.91 5.36
CA ALA A 30 4.86 19.86 4.19
C ALA A 30 5.74 19.82 2.95
N ALA A 31 5.11 19.62 1.79
CA ALA A 31 5.78 19.70 0.48
C ALA A 31 6.67 20.96 0.31
N ASP A 32 6.30 22.07 0.96
CA ASP A 32 7.06 23.33 0.97
C ASP A 32 8.52 23.19 1.46
N THR A 33 8.83 22.18 2.28
CA THR A 33 10.15 22.05 2.90
C THR A 33 11.02 20.98 2.26
N TYR A 34 10.48 20.14 1.36
CA TYR A 34 11.22 19.01 0.78
C TYR A 34 12.46 19.47 0.02
N ALA A 35 12.37 20.55 -0.76
CA ALA A 35 13.55 21.09 -1.41
C ALA A 35 14.62 21.56 -0.40
N ALA A 36 14.22 22.23 0.68
CA ALA A 36 15.15 22.65 1.74
C ALA A 36 15.76 21.47 2.52
N ARG A 37 15.06 20.34 2.59
CA ARG A 37 15.55 19.07 3.15
C ARG A 37 16.68 18.47 2.32
N TYR A 38 16.52 18.37 1.00
CA TYR A 38 17.44 17.62 0.14
C TYR A 38 18.51 18.47 -0.58
N LEU A 39 18.25 19.75 -0.88
CA LEU A 39 19.23 20.64 -1.55
C LEU A 39 20.60 20.71 -0.83
N PRO A 40 20.69 20.73 0.51
CA PRO A 40 21.97 20.68 1.20
C PRO A 40 22.85 19.50 0.77
N PHE A 41 22.27 18.33 0.49
CA PHE A 41 23.02 17.17 -0.02
C PHE A 41 23.51 17.42 -1.45
N SER A 42 22.69 18.04 -2.32
CA SER A 42 23.12 18.46 -3.67
C SER A 42 24.31 19.42 -3.61
N MET A 43 24.25 20.41 -2.71
CA MET A 43 25.30 21.41 -2.53
C MET A 43 26.60 20.80 -2.05
N VAL A 44 26.54 19.97 -1.01
CA VAL A 44 27.75 19.41 -0.37
C VAL A 44 28.35 18.28 -1.20
N ARG A 45 27.55 17.37 -1.75
CA ARG A 45 28.04 16.21 -2.49
C ARG A 45 28.38 16.53 -3.94
N HIS A 46 27.56 17.34 -4.61
CA HIS A 46 27.64 17.58 -6.05
C HIS A 46 28.12 18.99 -6.40
N GLY A 47 28.35 19.87 -5.41
CA GLY A 47 28.71 21.26 -5.68
C GLY A 47 27.63 22.03 -6.43
N SER A 48 26.36 21.59 -6.34
CA SER A 48 25.27 22.07 -7.16
C SER A 48 24.16 22.72 -6.33
N VAL A 49 23.59 23.81 -6.84
CA VAL A 49 22.46 24.53 -6.23
C VAL A 49 21.12 24.23 -6.92
N VAL A 50 21.09 23.23 -7.80
CA VAL A 50 19.88 22.73 -8.47
C VAL A 50 19.48 21.35 -7.93
N LEU A 51 18.24 20.95 -8.21
CA LEU A 51 17.64 19.71 -7.73
C LEU A 51 18.01 18.50 -8.58
N ASP A 52 18.57 18.68 -9.78
CA ASP A 52 18.88 17.62 -10.74
C ASP A 52 19.56 16.39 -10.10
N PRO A 53 20.59 16.52 -9.23
CA PRO A 53 21.27 15.35 -8.65
C PRO A 53 20.46 14.59 -7.60
N VAL A 54 19.36 15.15 -7.10
CA VAL A 54 18.53 14.62 -6.00
C VAL A 54 17.04 14.60 -6.39
N ALA A 55 16.74 14.64 -7.68
CA ALA A 55 15.39 14.86 -8.19
C ALA A 55 14.42 13.73 -7.79
N SER A 56 14.87 12.48 -7.84
CA SER A 56 14.10 11.29 -7.42
C SER A 56 13.62 11.40 -5.97
N GLU A 57 14.53 11.74 -5.06
CA GLU A 57 14.26 11.78 -3.62
C GLU A 57 13.40 12.99 -3.26
N VAL A 58 13.63 14.13 -3.90
CA VAL A 58 12.80 15.33 -3.72
C VAL A 58 11.38 15.11 -4.25
N ALA A 59 11.22 14.39 -5.35
CA ALA A 59 9.91 14.20 -5.99
C ALA A 59 9.03 13.17 -5.26
N LEU A 60 9.61 12.25 -4.47
CA LEU A 60 8.90 11.20 -3.72
C LEU A 60 7.92 10.43 -4.60
N GLY A 61 8.43 9.79 -5.66
CA GLY A 61 7.64 8.98 -6.58
C GLY A 61 6.78 9.76 -7.58
N ARG A 62 6.85 11.10 -7.55
CA ARG A 62 6.25 11.97 -8.58
C ARG A 62 7.22 12.20 -9.72
N THR A 63 6.69 12.56 -10.89
CA THR A 63 7.53 12.88 -12.04
C THR A 63 8.10 14.30 -11.91
N PRO A 64 9.38 14.51 -12.25
CA PRO A 64 9.89 15.85 -12.49
C PRO A 64 9.13 16.50 -13.65
N PRO A 65 8.81 17.80 -13.59
CA PRO A 65 8.02 18.46 -14.63
C PRO A 65 8.79 18.57 -15.95
N GLY A 66 8.21 18.03 -17.04
CA GLY A 66 8.65 18.27 -18.41
C GLY A 66 8.23 19.66 -18.90
N ALA A 67 7.07 20.12 -18.46
CA ALA A 67 6.56 21.49 -18.58
C ALA A 67 5.82 21.90 -17.30
N GLN A 68 5.65 23.21 -17.09
CA GLN A 68 4.96 23.73 -15.92
C GLN A 68 3.47 23.32 -15.93
N GLY A 69 2.97 22.83 -14.79
CA GLY A 69 1.56 22.47 -14.63
C GLY A 69 1.15 21.08 -15.15
N GLU A 70 2.12 20.22 -15.51
CA GLU A 70 1.84 18.85 -15.92
C GLU A 70 1.24 18.01 -14.76
N PRO A 71 0.13 17.27 -14.97
CA PRO A 71 -0.47 16.48 -13.91
C PRO A 71 0.39 15.26 -13.56
N GLY A 72 0.58 15.00 -12.25
CA GLY A 72 1.47 13.94 -11.74
C GLY A 72 2.84 14.45 -11.31
N THR A 73 3.14 15.73 -11.54
CA THR A 73 4.42 16.33 -11.20
C THR A 73 4.48 16.84 -9.76
N ALA A 74 5.69 16.89 -9.21
CA ALA A 74 5.94 17.48 -7.90
C ALA A 74 5.89 19.01 -7.97
N PHE A 75 4.80 19.64 -7.53
CA PHE A 75 4.59 21.11 -7.65
C PHE A 75 5.65 21.98 -6.93
N TRP A 76 6.44 21.40 -6.03
CA TRP A 76 7.56 22.07 -5.34
C TRP A 76 8.86 22.06 -6.16
N ILE A 77 8.89 21.31 -7.26
CA ILE A 77 9.96 21.29 -8.26
C ILE A 77 9.46 22.08 -9.47
N MET A 78 10.30 22.99 -9.97
CA MET A 78 10.01 23.83 -11.13
C MET A 78 11.06 23.58 -12.19
N LYS A 79 10.67 23.71 -13.46
CA LYS A 79 11.62 23.73 -14.56
C LYS A 79 12.19 25.15 -14.73
N GLY A 80 13.49 25.29 -14.49
CA GLY A 80 14.24 26.52 -14.67
C GLY A 80 14.78 26.67 -16.09
N ARG A 81 15.73 27.60 -16.26
CA ARG A 81 16.43 27.84 -17.52
C ARG A 81 17.40 26.69 -17.81
N GLY A 82 17.49 26.29 -19.08
CA GLY A 82 18.41 25.24 -19.51
C GLY A 82 18.01 23.83 -19.06
N GLU A 83 16.70 23.59 -18.88
CA GLU A 83 16.12 22.30 -18.48
C GLU A 83 16.46 21.86 -17.04
N HIS A 84 17.14 22.69 -16.25
CA HIS A 84 17.44 22.40 -14.86
C HIS A 84 16.20 22.36 -13.96
N LEU A 85 16.22 21.46 -12.98
CA LEU A 85 15.18 21.34 -11.97
C LEU A 85 15.55 22.25 -10.79
N VAL A 86 14.69 23.22 -10.49
CA VAL A 86 14.91 24.21 -9.42
C VAL A 86 13.82 24.11 -8.37
N SER A 87 14.12 24.52 -7.14
CA SER A 87 13.09 24.61 -6.11
C SER A 87 12.12 25.74 -6.43
N LYS A 88 10.82 25.50 -6.19
CA LYS A 88 9.82 26.59 -6.13
C LYS A 88 10.17 27.64 -5.06
N TYR A 89 10.87 27.22 -4.01
CA TYR A 89 11.19 28.03 -2.84
C TYR A 89 12.64 28.58 -2.92
N PRO A 90 12.93 29.77 -2.35
CA PRO A 90 14.25 30.38 -2.36
C PRO A 90 15.38 29.52 -1.76
N LEU A 91 16.60 29.70 -2.27
CA LEU A 91 17.78 28.93 -1.89
C LEU A 91 18.41 29.28 -0.54
N VAL A 92 17.98 30.35 0.13
CA VAL A 92 18.71 30.87 1.30
C VAL A 92 18.72 29.86 2.46
N VAL A 93 17.59 29.22 2.77
CA VAL A 93 17.51 28.20 3.82
C VAL A 93 18.49 27.05 3.57
N PRO A 94 18.42 26.32 2.43
CA PRO A 94 19.32 25.19 2.19
C PRO A 94 20.80 25.63 2.15
N LEU A 95 21.10 26.82 1.63
CA LEU A 95 22.47 27.34 1.60
C LEU A 95 23.03 27.59 3.01
N VAL A 96 22.22 28.17 3.91
CA VAL A 96 22.65 28.47 5.28
C VAL A 96 22.86 27.19 6.10
N VAL A 97 22.05 26.16 5.88
CA VAL A 97 22.17 24.89 6.63
C VAL A 97 23.11 23.88 5.99
N ALA A 98 23.52 24.07 4.71
CA ALA A 98 24.39 23.13 4.00
C ALA A 98 25.66 22.71 4.78
N PRO A 99 26.39 23.61 5.47
CA PRO A 99 27.54 23.20 6.27
C PRO A 99 27.20 22.22 7.39
N LEU A 100 25.98 22.26 7.95
CA LEU A 100 25.53 21.35 9.00
C LEU A 100 25.26 19.93 8.47
N TYR A 101 25.12 19.76 7.15
CA TYR A 101 24.89 18.47 6.51
C TYR A 101 26.18 17.70 6.20
N LEU A 102 27.37 18.30 6.38
CA LEU A 102 28.66 17.66 6.14
C LEU A 102 28.80 16.28 6.84
N PRO A 103 28.45 16.12 8.14
CA PRO A 103 28.55 14.82 8.81
C PRO A 103 27.58 13.78 8.22
N ALA A 104 26.38 14.22 7.81
CA ALA A 104 25.37 13.34 7.22
C ALA A 104 25.79 12.83 5.84
N VAL A 105 26.39 13.70 5.02
CA VAL A 105 26.96 13.32 3.72
C VAL A 105 28.08 12.30 3.91
N HIS A 106 29.01 12.54 4.83
CA HIS A 106 30.11 11.61 5.12
C HIS A 106 29.61 10.25 5.62
N TYR A 107 28.59 10.26 6.49
CA TYR A 107 27.93 9.02 6.93
C TYR A 107 27.31 8.26 5.76
N LEU A 108 26.55 8.93 4.89
CA LEU A 108 25.91 8.30 3.73
C LEU A 108 26.92 7.77 2.71
N GLU A 109 28.06 8.44 2.52
CA GLU A 109 29.18 7.94 1.71
C GLU A 109 29.72 6.62 2.23
N SER A 110 29.85 6.47 3.56
CA SER A 110 30.37 5.23 4.18
C SER A 110 29.48 4.01 3.98
N ILE A 111 28.21 4.21 3.64
CA ILE A 111 27.21 3.15 3.43
C ILE A 111 26.62 3.16 2.00
N ALA A 112 27.33 3.79 1.06
CA ALA A 112 26.98 3.85 -0.36
C ALA A 112 25.54 4.36 -0.65
N TRP A 113 25.03 5.30 0.16
CA TRP A 113 23.76 6.00 -0.09
C TRP A 113 22.53 5.08 -0.21
N GLY A 114 22.41 4.09 0.68
CA GLY A 114 21.19 3.27 0.75
C GLY A 114 19.91 4.15 0.80
N PRO A 115 18.95 4.01 -0.13
CA PRO A 115 17.91 5.02 -0.37
C PRO A 115 16.98 5.23 0.83
N HIS A 116 16.61 4.16 1.55
CA HIS A 116 15.81 4.26 2.77
C HIS A 116 16.56 4.95 3.91
N ILE A 117 17.86 4.71 4.02
CA ILE A 117 18.71 5.35 5.02
C ILE A 117 18.90 6.84 4.65
N PHE A 118 19.02 7.15 3.37
CA PHE A 118 19.12 8.53 2.91
C PHE A 118 17.88 9.35 3.30
N ASP A 119 16.67 8.89 3.01
CA ASP A 119 15.44 9.59 3.40
C ASP A 119 15.35 9.78 4.93
N LYS A 120 15.68 8.74 5.70
CA LYS A 120 15.73 8.79 7.18
C LYS A 120 16.71 9.87 7.68
N VAL A 121 17.93 9.88 7.16
CA VAL A 121 18.96 10.87 7.51
C VAL A 121 18.54 12.28 7.10
N ALA A 122 17.97 12.44 5.90
CA ALA A 122 17.51 13.73 5.39
C ALA A 122 16.44 14.36 6.30
N ARG A 123 15.45 13.56 6.75
CA ARG A 123 14.41 13.99 7.69
C ARG A 123 14.98 14.35 9.07
N ALA A 124 15.92 13.54 9.58
CA ALA A 124 16.60 13.84 10.84
C ALA A 124 17.36 15.17 10.77
N MET A 125 18.11 15.39 9.69
CA MET A 125 18.84 16.64 9.47
C MET A 125 17.91 17.83 9.33
N GLU A 126 16.79 17.69 8.62
CA GLU A 126 15.78 18.76 8.53
C GLU A 126 15.27 19.16 9.92
N LYS A 127 14.85 18.18 10.72
CA LYS A 127 14.35 18.40 12.08
C LYS A 127 15.38 19.07 12.99
N LEU A 128 16.62 18.57 12.97
CA LEU A 128 17.72 19.09 13.78
C LEU A 128 18.07 20.53 13.39
N CYS A 129 18.21 20.82 12.09
CA CYS A 129 18.54 22.16 11.62
C CYS A 129 17.41 23.16 11.89
N ALA A 130 16.15 22.77 11.66
CA ALA A 130 15.00 23.63 11.94
C ALA A 130 14.90 23.99 13.43
N SER A 131 14.97 22.99 14.31
CA SER A 131 14.92 23.19 15.76
C SER A 131 16.12 23.98 16.28
N LEU A 132 17.31 23.82 15.71
CA LEU A 132 18.50 24.59 16.06
C LEU A 132 18.34 26.07 15.68
N ILE A 133 17.89 26.39 14.47
CA ILE A 133 17.64 27.77 14.03
C ILE A 133 16.60 28.43 14.93
N ALA A 134 15.49 27.74 15.21
CA ALA A 134 14.45 28.25 16.11
C ALA A 134 14.97 28.46 17.54
N ALA A 135 15.79 27.55 18.09
CA ALA A 135 16.38 27.69 19.41
C ALA A 135 17.36 28.89 19.49
N ILE A 136 18.15 29.12 18.45
CA ILE A 136 19.03 30.30 18.35
C ILE A 136 18.19 31.58 18.30
N SER A 137 17.07 31.58 17.57
CA SER A 137 16.17 32.74 17.51
C SER A 137 15.60 33.10 18.89
N VAL A 138 15.24 32.11 19.72
CA VAL A 138 14.81 32.31 21.12
C VAL A 138 15.90 32.98 21.95
N ALA A 139 17.13 32.50 21.87
CA ALA A 139 18.27 33.08 22.60
C ALA A 139 18.58 34.51 22.18
N TRP A 140 18.56 34.79 20.88
CA TRP A 140 18.77 36.13 20.35
C TRP A 140 17.62 37.08 20.69
N LEU A 141 16.38 36.58 20.70
CA LEU A 141 15.23 37.36 21.13
C LEU A 141 15.36 37.74 22.61
N TYR A 142 15.81 36.82 23.46
CA TYR A 142 16.11 37.14 24.86
C TYR A 142 17.10 38.32 24.96
N LEU A 143 18.24 38.24 24.26
CA LEU A 143 19.25 39.30 24.27
C LEU A 143 18.71 40.63 23.74
N LEU A 144 17.79 40.60 22.77
CA LEU A 144 17.10 41.77 22.26
C LEU A 144 16.14 42.37 23.30
N LEU A 145 15.30 41.54 23.92
CA LEU A 145 14.34 41.95 24.96
C LEU A 145 15.02 42.46 26.23
N ARG A 146 16.23 41.96 26.53
CA ARG A 146 17.06 42.43 27.64
C ARG A 146 17.45 43.91 27.54
N ARG A 147 17.38 44.50 26.34
CA ARG A 147 17.61 45.94 26.14
C ARG A 147 16.44 46.82 26.57
N ARG A 148 15.23 46.25 26.71
CA ARG A 148 13.99 46.99 27.00
C ARG A 148 13.32 46.61 28.32
N SER A 149 13.78 45.55 28.99
CA SER A 149 13.13 45.04 30.20
C SER A 149 14.14 44.54 31.23
N GLY A 150 13.68 44.00 32.36
CA GLY A 150 14.52 43.23 33.29
C GLY A 150 14.69 41.76 32.86
N PRO A 151 15.61 41.00 33.47
CA PRO A 151 15.91 39.62 33.05
C PRO A 151 14.70 38.69 33.16
N ARG A 152 13.88 38.82 34.22
CA ARG A 152 12.68 37.99 34.41
C ARG A 152 11.68 38.16 33.28
N THR A 153 11.34 39.40 32.93
CA THR A 153 10.40 39.70 31.84
C THR A 153 10.92 39.23 30.49
N ALA A 154 12.21 39.43 30.21
CA ALA A 154 12.82 38.94 28.98
C ALA A 154 12.80 37.40 28.90
N ILE A 155 13.11 36.69 29.99
CA ILE A 155 13.01 35.22 30.04
C ILE A 155 11.58 34.77 29.74
N VAL A 156 10.58 35.34 30.44
CA VAL A 156 9.18 34.95 30.26
C VAL A 156 8.72 35.20 28.83
N LEU A 157 8.98 36.38 28.27
CA LEU A 157 8.57 36.70 26.90
C LEU A 157 9.31 35.85 25.86
N SER A 158 10.57 35.49 26.08
CA SER A 158 11.29 34.56 25.21
C SER A 158 10.75 33.13 25.27
N LEU A 159 10.36 32.65 26.46
CA LEU A 159 9.73 31.34 26.60
C LEU A 159 8.33 31.31 25.98
N VAL A 160 7.54 32.38 26.16
CA VAL A 160 6.22 32.51 25.54
C VAL A 160 6.35 32.69 24.02
N PHE A 161 7.39 33.36 23.51
CA PHE A 161 7.72 33.33 22.08
C PHE A 161 8.00 31.91 21.60
N ALA A 162 8.89 31.19 22.29
CA ALA A 162 9.30 29.84 21.93
C ALA A 162 8.12 28.85 21.89
N PHE A 163 7.28 28.86 22.93
CA PHE A 163 6.29 27.82 23.17
C PHE A 163 4.85 28.29 23.01
N GLY A 164 4.59 29.59 23.02
CA GLY A 164 3.25 30.15 22.85
C GLY A 164 2.93 30.51 21.41
N THR A 165 3.87 30.41 20.48
CA THR A 165 3.67 30.87 19.09
C THR A 165 3.99 29.79 18.07
N THR A 166 3.73 30.09 16.79
CA THR A 166 4.08 29.22 15.67
C THR A 166 5.59 28.97 15.53
N THR A 167 6.46 29.66 16.29
CA THR A 167 7.87 29.28 16.40
C THR A 167 8.03 27.82 16.84
N TRP A 168 7.16 27.31 17.74
CA TRP A 168 7.21 25.91 18.12
C TRP A 168 6.79 25.02 16.96
N VAL A 169 5.59 25.17 16.40
CA VAL A 169 5.02 24.15 15.50
C VAL A 169 5.41 24.33 14.03
N ILE A 170 5.80 25.54 13.61
CA ILE A 170 6.27 25.82 12.24
C ILE A 170 7.79 25.88 12.23
N SER A 171 8.38 26.90 12.86
CA SER A 171 9.81 27.21 12.70
C SER A 171 10.75 26.12 13.18
N SER A 172 10.37 25.38 14.25
CA SER A 172 11.26 24.39 14.87
C SER A 172 11.04 22.94 14.39
N GLN A 173 10.03 22.69 13.56
CA GLN A 173 9.60 21.32 13.24
C GLN A 173 10.06 20.81 11.88
N ALA A 174 10.33 21.72 10.94
CA ALA A 174 10.80 21.43 9.60
C ALA A 174 11.46 22.68 9.00
N LEU A 175 12.19 22.55 7.89
CA LEU A 175 12.97 23.65 7.29
C LEU A 175 12.09 24.60 6.46
N TRP A 176 11.03 25.11 7.08
CA TRP A 176 10.27 26.23 6.58
C TRP A 176 11.13 27.50 6.56
N MET A 177 10.94 28.36 5.54
CA MET A 177 11.64 29.66 5.47
C MET A 177 11.40 30.56 6.69
N HIS A 178 10.30 30.34 7.40
CA HIS A 178 9.89 31.10 8.58
C HIS A 178 10.90 31.03 9.74
N GLY A 179 11.52 29.88 9.97
CA GLY A 179 12.49 29.75 11.07
C GLY A 179 13.70 30.65 10.87
N LEU A 180 14.27 30.63 9.66
CA LEU A 180 15.38 31.52 9.32
C LEU A 180 14.93 32.98 9.23
N ALA A 181 13.73 33.26 8.70
CA ALA A 181 13.18 34.62 8.65
C ALA A 181 13.11 35.25 10.06
N GLN A 182 12.56 34.53 11.05
CA GLN A 182 12.51 34.99 12.44
C GLN A 182 13.91 35.30 12.99
N LEU A 183 14.88 34.42 12.78
CA LEU A 183 16.27 34.65 13.23
C LEU A 183 16.87 35.90 12.57
N LEU A 184 16.70 36.07 11.26
CA LEU A 184 17.22 37.22 10.51
C LEU A 184 16.57 38.53 10.97
N VAL A 185 15.26 38.54 11.19
CA VAL A 185 14.50 39.69 11.72
C VAL A 185 15.01 40.05 13.12
N ILE A 186 15.13 39.08 14.02
CA ILE A 186 15.61 39.29 15.39
C ILE A 186 17.06 39.81 15.38
N ALA A 187 17.94 39.21 14.58
CA ALA A 187 19.33 39.61 14.48
C ALA A 187 19.49 41.02 13.92
N THR A 188 18.76 41.36 12.86
CA THR A 188 18.75 42.70 12.28
C THR A 188 18.25 43.74 13.29
N LEU A 189 17.15 43.43 14.00
CA LEU A 189 16.59 44.30 15.03
C LEU A 189 17.55 44.47 16.22
N TRP A 190 18.26 43.40 16.61
CA TRP A 190 19.31 43.43 17.63
C TRP A 190 20.52 44.28 17.20
N LEU A 191 20.88 44.31 15.92
CA LEU A 191 21.94 45.19 15.43
C LEU A 191 21.49 46.66 15.44
N VAL A 192 20.35 46.97 14.81
CA VAL A 192 19.85 48.34 14.61
C VAL A 192 19.44 49.03 15.93
N THR A 193 19.08 48.27 16.96
CA THR A 193 18.79 48.83 18.30
C THR A 193 20.05 49.01 19.17
N GLY A 194 21.25 48.79 18.62
CA GLY A 194 22.52 48.85 19.36
C GLY A 194 23.46 49.94 18.83
N PRO A 195 24.70 50.01 19.34
CA PRO A 195 25.74 50.88 18.79
C PRO A 195 26.03 50.62 17.30
N GLY A 196 26.01 51.66 16.47
CA GLY A 196 26.21 51.57 15.01
C GLY A 196 27.66 51.63 14.55
N THR A 197 28.49 50.66 14.95
CA THR A 197 29.86 50.54 14.42
C THR A 197 29.85 50.11 12.94
N PRO A 198 30.90 50.39 12.14
CA PRO A 198 30.93 50.03 10.71
C PRO A 198 30.61 48.56 10.44
N LEU A 199 31.20 47.65 11.23
CA LEU A 199 30.93 46.22 11.13
C LEU A 199 29.45 45.89 11.41
N ARG A 200 28.86 46.47 12.46
CA ARG A 200 27.44 46.23 12.79
C ARG A 200 26.51 46.80 11.74
N VAL A 201 26.86 47.94 11.14
CA VAL A 201 26.11 48.56 10.05
C VAL A 201 26.16 47.69 8.80
N ALA A 202 27.35 47.19 8.44
CA ALA A 202 27.50 46.24 7.32
C ALA A 202 26.72 44.94 7.56
N LEU A 203 26.86 44.34 8.75
CA LEU A 203 26.11 43.14 9.12
C LEU A 203 24.60 43.37 9.11
N ALA A 204 24.13 44.52 9.59
CA ALA A 204 22.71 44.87 9.56
C ALA A 204 22.19 44.99 8.12
N GLY A 205 22.97 45.61 7.23
CA GLY A 205 22.63 45.72 5.81
C GLY A 205 22.55 44.36 5.13
N PHE A 206 23.56 43.50 5.36
CA PHE A 206 23.59 42.14 4.84
C PHE A 206 22.40 41.31 5.33
N LEU A 207 22.16 41.25 6.64
CA LEU A 207 21.07 40.46 7.21
C LEU A 207 19.69 41.01 6.82
N CYS A 208 19.54 42.34 6.76
CA CYS A 208 18.29 42.97 6.34
C CYS A 208 17.92 42.60 4.91
N ALA A 209 18.88 42.63 3.99
CA ALA A 209 18.66 42.20 2.61
C ALA A 209 18.40 40.68 2.51
N LEU A 210 19.04 39.89 3.37
CA LEU A 210 18.83 38.44 3.43
C LEU A 210 17.41 38.05 3.87
N ILE A 211 16.71 38.89 4.65
CA ILE A 211 15.28 38.68 4.99
C ILE A 211 14.45 38.57 3.70
N ALA A 212 14.61 39.53 2.78
CA ALA A 212 13.90 39.55 1.50
C ALA A 212 14.33 38.40 0.57
N ALA A 213 15.63 38.08 0.53
CA ALA A 213 16.14 36.97 -0.26
C ALA A 213 15.64 35.60 0.23
N ASN A 214 15.53 35.43 1.55
CA ASN A 214 15.05 34.20 2.18
C ASN A 214 13.57 33.97 1.91
N ARG A 215 12.78 35.03 1.99
CA ARG A 215 11.33 34.98 1.78
C ARG A 215 10.87 36.28 1.12
N PRO A 216 10.66 36.31 -0.20
CA PRO A 216 10.32 37.53 -0.94
C PRO A 216 9.18 38.36 -0.35
N PRO A 217 8.09 37.76 0.19
CA PRO A 217 7.06 38.53 0.88
C PRO A 217 7.55 39.37 2.08
N ASP A 218 8.61 38.93 2.76
CA ASP A 218 9.19 39.66 3.91
C ASP A 218 10.05 40.86 3.47
N ALA A 219 10.17 41.12 2.16
CA ALA A 219 10.75 42.37 1.66
C ALA A 219 10.06 43.61 2.23
N ILE A 220 8.76 43.52 2.57
CA ILE A 220 8.00 44.60 3.22
C ILE A 220 8.55 44.87 4.63
N LEU A 221 8.81 43.82 5.42
CA LEU A 221 9.41 43.94 6.76
C LEU A 221 10.86 44.40 6.68
N ALA A 222 11.62 43.85 5.72
CA ALA A 222 12.99 44.25 5.44
C ALA A 222 13.08 45.72 5.04
N ALA A 223 12.12 46.25 4.27
CA ALA A 223 12.09 47.66 3.90
C ALA A 223 11.94 48.57 5.12
N ALA A 224 11.05 48.25 6.06
CA ALA A 224 10.90 49.04 7.29
C ALA A 224 12.16 49.00 8.17
N LEU A 225 12.74 47.81 8.37
CA LEU A 225 14.01 47.66 9.09
C LEU A 225 15.16 48.36 8.37
N GLY A 226 15.20 48.31 7.05
CA GLY A 226 16.22 48.91 6.20
C GLY A 226 16.16 50.43 6.24
N LEU A 227 14.99 51.04 6.09
CA LEU A 227 14.82 52.49 6.19
C LEU A 227 15.22 53.01 7.57
N CYS A 228 14.80 52.34 8.64
CA CYS A 228 15.22 52.68 10.00
C CYS A 228 16.72 52.43 10.21
N GLY A 229 17.26 51.37 9.62
CA GLY A 229 18.68 51.00 9.66
C GLY A 229 19.58 52.01 8.95
N LEU A 230 19.15 52.54 7.80
CA LEU A 230 19.85 53.62 7.09
C LEU A 230 19.91 54.89 7.93
N TRP A 231 18.80 55.25 8.57
CA TRP A 231 18.76 56.39 9.48
C TRP A 231 19.69 56.18 10.69
N TRP A 232 19.65 54.99 11.29
CA TRP A 232 20.52 54.59 12.39
C TRP A 232 22.02 54.56 12.00
N ALA A 233 22.34 54.18 10.76
CA ALA A 233 23.70 54.13 10.25
C ALA A 233 24.34 55.52 10.08
N GLY A 234 23.53 56.57 9.91
CA GLY A 234 24.00 57.94 9.71
C GLY A 234 25.00 58.04 8.55
N ARG A 235 26.18 58.65 8.78
CA ARG A 235 27.23 58.77 7.75
C ARG A 235 27.83 57.43 7.31
N ARG A 236 27.53 56.33 8.01
CA ARG A 236 28.03 54.98 7.70
C ARG A 236 27.08 54.20 6.79
N TRP A 237 25.99 54.81 6.31
CA TRP A 237 25.02 54.17 5.41
C TRP A 237 25.64 53.47 4.18
N PRO A 238 26.79 53.89 3.58
CA PRO A 238 27.36 53.16 2.45
C PRO A 238 27.72 51.71 2.80
N TRP A 239 28.18 51.45 4.03
CA TRP A 239 28.47 50.09 4.49
C TRP A 239 27.22 49.22 4.57
N PHE A 240 26.09 49.81 4.95
CA PHE A 240 24.80 49.11 5.00
C PHE A 240 24.37 48.71 3.59
N VAL A 241 24.42 49.64 2.64
CA VAL A 241 23.99 49.41 1.26
C VAL A 241 24.93 48.45 0.52
N LEU A 242 26.24 48.64 0.63
CA LEU A 242 27.23 47.78 -0.04
C LEU A 242 27.17 46.34 0.48
N ALA A 243 27.02 46.15 1.80
CA ALA A 243 26.87 44.81 2.36
C ALA A 243 25.52 44.18 2.01
N GLY A 244 24.43 44.97 2.00
CA GLY A 244 23.11 44.51 1.58
C GLY A 244 23.02 44.17 0.08
N ALA A 245 23.83 44.81 -0.76
CA ALA A 245 23.87 44.53 -2.19
C ALA A 245 24.36 43.11 -2.49
N VAL A 246 25.18 42.50 -1.61
CA VAL A 246 25.73 41.15 -1.80
C VAL A 246 24.63 40.08 -1.89
N PRO A 247 23.76 39.86 -0.88
CA PRO A 247 22.71 38.85 -0.97
C PRO A 247 21.68 39.16 -2.07
N VAL A 248 21.41 40.44 -2.36
CA VAL A 248 20.53 40.84 -3.48
C VAL A 248 21.14 40.41 -4.82
N ALA A 249 22.42 40.74 -5.06
CA ALA A 249 23.12 40.39 -6.29
C ALA A 249 23.20 38.87 -6.49
N LEU A 250 23.52 38.10 -5.44
CA LEU A 250 23.56 36.64 -5.50
C LEU A 250 22.18 36.04 -5.80
N THR A 251 21.12 36.57 -5.17
CA THR A 251 19.75 36.11 -5.42
C THR A 251 19.33 36.42 -6.86
N LEU A 252 19.63 37.62 -7.37
CA LEU A 252 19.35 37.99 -8.75
C LEU A 252 20.15 37.16 -9.76
N ALA A 253 21.43 36.87 -9.47
CA ALA A 253 22.27 36.02 -10.30
C ALA A 253 21.67 34.62 -10.43
N TYR A 254 21.21 34.02 -9.33
CA TYR A 254 20.53 32.72 -9.36
C TYR A 254 19.17 32.79 -10.08
N ASN A 255 18.34 33.78 -9.73
CA ASN A 255 17.01 33.94 -10.29
C ASN A 255 17.03 34.17 -11.81
N LEU A 256 17.96 34.97 -12.32
CA LEU A 256 18.07 35.27 -13.76
C LEU A 256 18.90 34.22 -14.51
N GLY A 257 19.95 33.69 -13.88
CA GLY A 257 20.86 32.72 -14.49
C GLY A 257 20.29 31.30 -14.54
N THR A 258 19.65 30.86 -13.46
CA THR A 258 19.19 29.47 -13.29
C THR A 258 17.68 29.33 -13.35
N VAL A 259 16.92 30.21 -12.70
CA VAL A 259 15.44 30.12 -12.72
C VAL A 259 14.85 30.70 -14.01
N GLY A 260 15.41 31.81 -14.49
CA GLY A 260 14.92 32.54 -15.67
C GLY A 260 13.89 33.64 -15.36
N HIS A 261 13.67 34.00 -14.09
CA HIS A 261 12.72 35.04 -13.70
C HIS A 261 13.19 35.85 -12.48
N VAL A 262 13.06 37.19 -12.51
CA VAL A 262 13.57 38.10 -11.46
C VAL A 262 13.00 37.81 -10.07
N ALA A 263 11.71 37.48 -9.99
CA ALA A 263 11.02 37.13 -8.74
C ALA A 263 11.24 35.67 -8.29
N GLY A 264 12.13 34.94 -8.97
CA GLY A 264 12.38 33.52 -8.72
C GLY A 264 11.21 32.63 -9.14
N ALA A 265 11.21 31.40 -8.62
CA ALA A 265 10.34 30.33 -9.11
C ALA A 265 8.87 30.48 -8.70
N TYR A 266 8.55 31.33 -7.71
CA TYR A 266 7.16 31.67 -7.37
C TYR A 266 6.38 32.24 -8.56
N ALA A 267 7.02 33.05 -9.40
CA ALA A 267 6.37 33.67 -10.55
C ALA A 267 6.07 32.68 -11.68
N LEU A 268 6.65 31.48 -11.65
CA LEU A 268 6.42 30.43 -12.64
C LEU A 268 5.13 29.63 -12.38
N ALA A 269 4.49 29.81 -11.22
CA ALA A 269 3.30 29.06 -10.79
C ALA A 269 2.25 29.97 -10.12
N VAL A 270 1.84 31.03 -10.81
CA VAL A 270 0.76 31.93 -10.39
C VAL A 270 -0.51 31.62 -11.18
N HIS A 271 -1.60 31.28 -10.50
CA HIS A 271 -2.89 31.02 -11.14
C HIS A 271 -3.94 32.05 -10.68
N PRO A 272 -4.90 32.43 -11.55
CA PRO A 272 -5.98 33.35 -11.17
C PRO A 272 -6.80 32.87 -9.96
N THR A 273 -6.93 31.55 -9.78
CA THR A 273 -7.63 30.93 -8.64
C THR A 273 -6.93 31.13 -7.30
N ASP A 274 -5.68 31.58 -7.29
CA ASP A 274 -4.91 31.81 -6.07
C ASP A 274 -5.32 33.12 -5.38
N PHE A 275 -6.04 34.00 -6.07
CA PHE A 275 -6.50 35.27 -5.51
C PHE A 275 -7.81 35.10 -4.75
N ASN A 276 -8.00 35.96 -3.75
CA ASN A 276 -9.19 36.00 -2.91
C ASN A 276 -10.07 37.19 -3.31
N ASP A 277 -11.37 36.96 -3.44
CA ASP A 277 -12.33 37.97 -3.91
C ASP A 277 -12.75 38.96 -2.81
N ASN A 278 -12.52 38.61 -1.53
CA ASN A 278 -12.94 39.43 -0.39
C ASN A 278 -11.78 39.76 0.56
N LEU A 279 -11.25 40.98 0.42
CA LEU A 279 -10.12 41.47 1.23
C LEU A 279 -10.42 41.48 2.74
N LEU A 280 -11.63 41.90 3.15
CA LEU A 280 -11.98 41.99 4.56
C LEU A 280 -12.07 40.60 5.19
N GLU A 281 -12.64 39.64 4.47
CA GLU A 281 -12.62 38.24 4.88
C GLU A 281 -11.19 37.73 5.00
N GLY A 282 -10.30 38.06 4.07
CA GLY A 282 -8.89 37.65 4.14
C GLY A 282 -8.17 38.22 5.37
N VAL A 283 -8.37 39.51 5.69
CA VAL A 283 -7.78 40.14 6.89
C VAL A 283 -8.34 39.49 8.16
N ALA A 284 -9.66 39.30 8.24
CA ALA A 284 -10.28 38.64 9.37
C ALA A 284 -9.82 37.17 9.49
N GLY A 285 -9.69 36.49 8.36
CA GLY A 285 -9.18 35.13 8.23
C GLY A 285 -7.80 34.96 8.85
N LEU A 286 -6.88 35.85 8.49
CA LEU A 286 -5.49 35.84 9.00
C LEU A 286 -5.38 36.21 10.48
N LEU A 287 -6.28 37.03 11.02
CA LEU A 287 -6.16 37.56 12.39
C LEU A 287 -7.00 36.80 13.41
N VAL A 288 -8.22 36.38 13.06
CA VAL A 288 -9.22 35.91 14.03
C VAL A 288 -9.99 34.65 13.60
N SER A 289 -9.74 34.07 12.42
CA SER A 289 -10.39 32.79 12.08
C SER A 289 -10.00 31.69 13.07
N PRO A 290 -10.90 30.74 13.38
CA PRO A 290 -10.60 29.62 14.26
C PRO A 290 -9.45 28.74 13.76
N THR A 291 -9.26 28.60 12.44
CA THR A 291 -8.27 27.70 11.84
C THR A 291 -6.92 28.37 11.54
N ARG A 292 -6.92 29.68 11.22
CA ARG A 292 -5.73 30.40 10.75
C ARG A 292 -5.44 31.72 11.48
N GLY A 293 -6.26 32.12 12.44
CA GLY A 293 -6.16 33.43 13.09
C GLY A 293 -4.96 33.57 14.03
N LEU A 294 -4.12 34.60 13.83
CA LEU A 294 -2.98 34.90 14.70
C LEU A 294 -3.38 35.05 16.18
N PHE A 295 -4.46 35.78 16.46
CA PHE A 295 -4.91 36.02 17.84
C PHE A 295 -5.71 34.85 18.43
N VAL A 296 -6.09 33.86 17.62
CA VAL A 296 -6.67 32.60 18.11
C VAL A 296 -5.57 31.66 18.58
N PHE A 297 -4.52 31.49 17.76
CA PHE A 297 -3.38 30.61 18.07
C PHE A 297 -2.37 31.23 19.03
N SER A 298 -2.36 32.56 19.14
CA SER A 298 -1.48 33.31 20.03
C SER A 298 -2.19 34.50 20.70
N PRO A 299 -3.17 34.25 21.58
CA PRO A 299 -4.06 35.29 22.12
C PRO A 299 -3.35 36.38 22.92
N PHE A 300 -2.20 36.08 23.54
CA PHE A 300 -1.43 37.09 24.27
C PHE A 300 -0.89 38.21 23.36
N LEU A 301 -0.76 37.97 22.05
CA LEU A 301 -0.33 38.98 21.08
C LEU A 301 -1.39 40.07 20.86
N LEU A 302 -2.66 39.83 21.22
CA LEU A 302 -3.74 40.83 21.11
C LEU A 302 -3.49 42.06 21.99
N PHE A 303 -2.67 41.92 23.04
CA PHE A 303 -2.26 43.05 23.88
C PHE A 303 -1.46 44.11 23.09
N VAL A 304 -0.78 43.74 22.01
CA VAL A 304 -0.01 44.67 21.18
C VAL A 304 -0.92 45.67 20.46
N PRO A 305 -1.88 45.29 19.60
CA PRO A 305 -2.78 46.25 18.97
C PRO A 305 -3.67 46.98 19.99
N CYS A 306 -4.19 46.30 21.02
CA CYS A 306 -5.09 46.91 22.01
C CYS A 306 -4.40 47.97 22.88
N LEU A 307 -3.09 47.80 23.15
CA LEU A 307 -2.32 48.69 24.02
C LEU A 307 -1.12 49.31 23.31
N LEU A 308 -1.20 49.46 21.97
CA LEU A 308 -0.11 49.94 21.12
C LEU A 308 0.40 51.32 21.58
N LEU A 309 -0.49 52.17 22.08
CA LEU A 309 -0.12 53.48 22.61
C LEU A 309 0.93 53.41 23.72
N LEU A 310 0.97 52.34 24.52
CA LEU A 310 1.99 52.14 25.55
C LEU A 310 3.36 51.84 24.94
N ALA A 311 3.41 51.05 23.86
CA ALA A 311 4.65 50.80 23.12
C ALA A 311 5.17 52.08 22.43
N LEU A 312 4.26 52.94 21.96
CA LEU A 312 4.59 54.21 21.30
C LEU A 312 5.06 55.32 22.27
N ARG A 313 4.88 55.15 23.58
CA ARG A 313 5.39 56.10 24.59
C ARG A 313 6.91 56.14 24.67
N GLU A 314 7.59 55.04 24.32
CA GLU A 314 9.05 55.00 24.26
C GLU A 314 9.58 55.80 23.07
N ARG A 315 9.96 57.06 23.31
CA ARG A 315 10.40 58.00 22.26
C ARG A 315 11.58 57.49 21.43
N SER A 316 12.53 56.78 22.03
CA SER A 316 13.72 56.26 21.36
C SER A 316 13.42 55.21 20.29
N THR A 317 12.32 54.46 20.43
CA THR A 317 11.94 53.38 19.51
C THR A 317 10.63 53.65 18.77
N ARG A 318 10.03 54.83 18.96
CA ARG A 318 8.71 55.17 18.40
C ARG A 318 8.66 55.11 16.88
N ALA A 319 9.64 55.71 16.20
CA ALA A 319 9.71 55.71 14.73
C ALA A 319 9.81 54.28 14.17
N LEU A 320 10.68 53.46 14.76
CA LEU A 320 10.84 52.05 14.40
C LEU A 320 9.54 51.26 14.66
N THR A 321 8.88 51.48 15.80
CA THR A 321 7.60 50.82 16.12
C THR A 321 6.53 51.15 15.08
N LEU A 322 6.39 52.42 14.70
CA LEU A 322 5.43 52.86 13.67
C LEU A 322 5.75 52.26 12.29
N ALA A 323 7.01 52.26 11.88
CA ALA A 323 7.45 51.68 10.61
C ALA A 323 7.15 50.17 10.55
N LEU A 324 7.40 49.44 11.63
CA LEU A 324 7.09 48.02 11.73
C LEU A 324 5.58 47.76 11.72
N CYS A 325 4.78 48.55 12.44
CA CYS A 325 3.31 48.44 12.39
C CYS A 325 2.77 48.67 10.98
N ALA A 326 3.27 49.69 10.28
CA ALA A 326 2.88 49.96 8.89
C ALA A 326 3.27 48.79 7.96
N ALA A 327 4.49 48.26 8.08
CA ALA A 327 4.93 47.12 7.29
C ALA A 327 4.11 45.85 7.54
N MET A 328 3.81 45.54 8.81
CA MET A 328 2.95 44.41 9.15
C MET A 328 1.54 44.57 8.58
N ALA A 329 0.96 45.78 8.66
CA ALA A 329 -0.36 46.06 8.09
C ALA A 329 -0.36 45.88 6.55
N VAL A 330 0.65 46.40 5.85
CA VAL A 330 0.78 46.22 4.40
C VAL A 330 0.94 44.75 4.04
N GLN A 331 1.73 43.99 4.79
CA GLN A 331 1.94 42.57 4.54
C GLN A 331 0.67 41.73 4.82
N ILE A 332 -0.09 42.05 5.89
CA ILE A 332 -1.40 41.42 6.16
C ILE A 332 -2.37 41.69 5.02
N VAL A 333 -2.46 42.93 4.54
CA VAL A 333 -3.31 43.30 3.40
C VAL A 333 -2.87 42.56 2.14
N GLY A 334 -1.56 42.45 1.88
CA GLY A 334 -1.02 41.69 0.76
C GLY A 334 -1.44 40.22 0.80
N TYR A 335 -1.32 39.56 1.95
CA TYR A 335 -1.75 38.17 2.12
C TYR A 335 -3.26 37.98 2.06
N ALA A 336 -4.04 38.95 2.51
CA ALA A 336 -5.49 38.90 2.47
C ALA A 336 -6.08 38.91 1.04
N ASN A 337 -5.29 39.36 0.05
CA ASN A 337 -5.65 39.33 -1.37
C ASN A 337 -5.41 37.96 -2.04
N VAL A 338 -4.75 37.03 -1.34
CA VAL A 338 -4.41 35.69 -1.83
C VAL A 338 -5.19 34.65 -1.01
N ASP A 339 -5.19 33.39 -1.43
CA ASP A 339 -5.74 32.27 -0.68
C ASP A 339 -5.12 32.14 0.73
N TRP A 340 -5.78 32.78 1.70
CA TRP A 340 -5.33 32.88 3.08
C TRP A 340 -5.47 31.57 3.88
N ARG A 341 -5.96 30.48 3.26
CA ARG A 341 -6.05 29.14 3.87
C ARG A 341 -4.68 28.51 4.10
N GLN A 342 -3.63 29.00 3.45
CA GLN A 342 -2.22 28.69 3.73
C GLN A 342 -1.77 27.23 3.48
N GLY A 343 -2.57 26.43 2.78
CA GLY A 343 -2.29 25.00 2.54
C GLY A 343 -2.36 24.17 3.83
N ILE A 344 -1.73 22.99 3.82
CA ILE A 344 -1.64 22.10 5.00
C ILE A 344 -0.55 22.63 5.93
N ALA A 345 -0.92 23.19 7.07
CA ALA A 345 0.01 23.80 8.02
C ALA A 345 -0.63 24.00 9.39
N TRP A 346 0.15 24.26 10.43
CA TRP A 346 -0.41 24.64 11.72
C TRP A 346 -0.69 26.15 11.81
N GLY A 347 -1.96 26.52 12.01
CA GLY A 347 -2.36 27.88 12.39
C GLY A 347 -1.93 28.99 11.41
N PRO A 348 -1.56 30.19 11.91
CA PRO A 348 -1.25 31.40 11.13
C PRO A 348 0.16 31.37 10.50
N ARG A 349 0.52 30.28 9.81
CA ARG A 349 1.87 30.06 9.24
C ARG A 349 2.47 31.30 8.57
N TRP A 350 1.73 31.97 7.69
CA TRP A 350 2.23 33.13 6.94
C TRP A 350 2.60 34.35 7.79
N LEU A 351 2.03 34.49 9.00
CA LEU A 351 2.31 35.60 9.91
C LEU A 351 3.40 35.29 10.94
N THR A 352 4.00 34.10 10.88
CA THR A 352 5.06 33.65 11.80
C THR A 352 6.24 34.62 11.86
N ASP A 353 6.57 35.27 10.74
CA ASP A 353 7.74 36.15 10.61
C ASP A 353 7.53 37.50 11.34
N MET A 354 6.28 37.88 11.60
CA MET A 354 5.91 39.08 12.36
C MET A 354 5.98 38.88 13.87
N VAL A 355 5.89 37.62 14.34
CA VAL A 355 5.79 37.30 15.76
C VAL A 355 6.93 37.90 16.60
N PRO A 356 8.21 37.83 16.20
CA PRO A 356 9.29 38.46 16.97
C PRO A 356 9.12 39.97 17.13
N LEU A 357 8.58 40.65 16.12
CA LEU A 357 8.32 42.10 16.14
C LEU A 357 7.23 42.44 17.15
N LEU A 358 6.15 41.65 17.17
CA LEU A 358 5.06 41.82 18.13
C LEU A 358 5.55 41.55 19.56
N VAL A 359 6.32 40.49 19.78
CA VAL A 359 6.89 40.19 21.10
C VAL A 359 7.87 41.28 21.55
N TRP A 360 8.64 41.86 20.63
CA TRP A 360 9.53 42.99 20.93
C TRP A 360 8.78 44.25 21.40
N MET A 361 7.50 44.43 21.03
CA MET A 361 6.65 45.55 21.48
C MET A 361 6.01 45.33 22.85
N LEU A 362 6.00 44.10 23.38
CA LEU A 362 5.37 43.76 24.66
C LEU A 362 6.04 44.31 25.94
N PRO A 363 7.37 44.51 26.04
CA PRO A 363 8.01 44.96 27.27
C PRO A 363 7.38 46.19 27.96
N PRO A 364 7.19 47.35 27.28
CA PRO A 364 6.52 48.50 27.89
C PRO A 364 5.06 48.23 28.25
N ILE A 365 4.37 47.38 27.48
CA ILE A 365 2.96 47.02 27.72
C ILE A 365 2.87 46.23 29.02
N VAL A 366 3.63 45.14 29.15
CA VAL A 366 3.61 44.26 30.33
C VAL A 366 4.03 44.99 31.60
N ALA A 367 4.99 45.93 31.50
CA ALA A 367 5.40 46.75 32.63
C ALA A 367 4.25 47.61 33.19
N ALA A 368 3.42 48.15 32.29
CA ALA A 368 2.29 49.02 32.63
C ALA A 368 1.01 48.29 33.04
N LEU A 369 0.93 46.96 32.88
CA LEU A 369 -0.25 46.19 33.27
C LEU A 369 -0.46 46.18 34.80
N SER A 370 -1.73 46.36 35.21
CA SER A 370 -2.19 46.14 36.58
C SER A 370 -2.05 44.66 36.99
N ARG A 371 -2.27 44.34 38.28
CA ARG A 371 -2.25 42.93 38.74
C ARG A 371 -3.23 42.06 37.96
N GLY A 372 -4.46 42.54 37.74
CA GLY A 372 -5.47 41.85 36.93
C GLY A 372 -5.07 41.72 35.46
N GLY A 373 -4.52 42.78 34.86
CA GLY A 373 -4.02 42.74 33.48
C GLY A 373 -2.88 41.74 33.29
N ARG A 374 -1.96 41.63 34.26
CA ARG A 374 -0.88 40.61 34.24
C ARG A 374 -1.43 39.19 34.38
N ALA A 375 -2.46 39.00 35.20
CA ALA A 375 -3.12 37.70 35.32
C ALA A 375 -3.79 37.29 34.00
N LEU A 376 -4.49 38.22 33.34
CA LEU A 376 -5.10 37.98 32.03
C LEU A 376 -4.05 37.70 30.95
N PHE A 377 -2.96 38.48 30.91
CA PHE A 377 -1.85 38.24 30.00
C PHE A 377 -1.22 36.86 30.24
N GLY A 378 -0.97 36.50 31.50
CA GLY A 378 -0.46 35.18 31.88
C GLY A 378 -1.38 34.04 31.47
N ALA A 379 -2.70 34.17 31.69
CA ALA A 379 -3.69 33.20 31.25
C ALA A 379 -3.68 33.04 29.72
N ALA A 380 -3.63 34.16 28.98
CA ALA A 380 -3.52 34.14 27.52
C ALA A 380 -2.23 33.44 27.06
N CYS A 381 -1.09 33.66 27.74
CA CYS A 381 0.15 32.93 27.45
C CYS A 381 0.01 31.43 27.69
N VAL A 382 -0.62 31.01 28.80
CA VAL A 382 -0.84 29.58 29.10
C VAL A 382 -1.73 28.92 28.05
N VAL A 383 -2.83 29.58 27.65
CA VAL A 383 -3.69 29.10 26.56
C VAL A 383 -2.91 28.96 25.26
N SER A 384 -2.10 29.97 24.92
CA SER A 384 -1.19 29.96 23.77
C SER A 384 -0.29 28.73 23.76
N ILE A 385 0.38 28.45 24.89
CA ILE A 385 1.29 27.32 25.04
C ILE A 385 0.52 26.00 24.93
N GLY A 386 -0.68 25.91 25.51
CA GLY A 386 -1.56 24.76 25.38
C GLY A 386 -1.91 24.46 23.92
N ILE A 387 -2.32 25.49 23.15
CA ILE A 387 -2.62 25.37 21.72
C ILE A 387 -1.38 24.85 20.97
N GLN A 388 -0.21 25.48 21.13
CA GLN A 388 0.99 25.05 20.41
C GLN A 388 1.47 23.66 20.84
N ALA A 389 1.26 23.25 22.10
CA ALA A 389 1.55 21.89 22.55
C ALA A 389 0.67 20.86 21.83
N VAL A 390 -0.62 21.15 21.60
CA VAL A 390 -1.47 20.31 20.74
C VAL A 390 -0.88 20.22 19.33
N GLY A 391 -0.41 21.34 18.77
CA GLY A 391 0.27 21.33 17.46
C GLY A 391 1.54 20.47 17.45
N ALA A 392 2.38 20.57 18.46
CA ALA A 392 3.64 19.82 18.53
C ALA A 392 3.43 18.31 18.65
N PHE A 393 2.39 17.87 19.36
CA PHE A 393 2.21 16.47 19.75
C PHE A 393 1.02 15.74 19.12
N TRP A 394 0.00 16.44 18.62
CA TRP A 394 -1.18 15.84 17.98
C TRP A 394 -1.31 16.16 16.50
N TYR A 395 -0.88 17.32 16.01
CA TYR A 395 -1.20 17.73 14.63
C TYR A 395 -0.69 16.77 13.55
N THR A 396 -1.58 16.28 12.70
CA THR A 396 -1.26 15.38 11.58
C THR A 396 -1.57 16.00 10.20
N GLY A 397 -2.26 17.13 10.17
CA GLY A 397 -2.74 17.75 8.93
C GLY A 397 -3.93 17.04 8.30
N ALA A 398 -4.48 16.00 8.94
CA ALA A 398 -5.65 15.27 8.46
C ALA A 398 -6.88 16.19 8.37
N THR A 399 -7.08 17.05 9.38
CA THR A 399 -8.17 18.04 9.38
C THR A 399 -8.00 19.02 8.20
N ASP A 400 -6.79 19.54 7.97
CA ASP A 400 -6.52 20.48 6.88
C ASP A 400 -6.80 19.85 5.52
N THR A 401 -6.43 18.58 5.31
CA THR A 401 -6.69 17.87 4.06
C THR A 401 -8.19 17.77 3.81
N ALA A 402 -8.96 17.33 4.80
CA ALA A 402 -10.41 17.22 4.67
C ALA A 402 -11.05 18.57 4.32
N VAL A 403 -10.58 19.64 4.96
CA VAL A 403 -11.15 20.97 4.78
C VAL A 403 -10.76 21.60 3.44
N LEU A 404 -9.52 21.43 2.99
CA LEU A 404 -9.03 21.99 1.73
C LEU A 404 -9.62 21.30 0.49
N THR A 405 -10.13 20.07 0.64
CA THR A 405 -10.82 19.33 -0.44
C THR A 405 -12.28 19.73 -0.69
N ALA A 406 -12.86 20.62 0.13
CA ALA A 406 -14.24 21.09 -0.05
C ALA A 406 -14.42 21.93 -1.35
N LYS A 407 -15.60 21.82 -2.00
CA LYS A 407 -15.93 22.39 -3.33
C LYS A 407 -15.70 23.90 -3.45
N ALA A 408 -15.44 24.34 -4.69
CA ALA A 408 -14.94 25.67 -5.06
C ALA A 408 -15.80 26.87 -4.61
N ASP A 409 -17.13 26.74 -4.62
CA ASP A 409 -18.03 27.90 -4.46
C ASP A 409 -18.13 28.43 -3.02
N ASP A 410 -17.65 27.69 -2.02
CA ASP A 410 -17.62 28.08 -0.59
C ASP A 410 -16.29 27.69 0.09
N ARG A 411 -15.20 27.69 -0.66
CA ARG A 411 -13.89 27.13 -0.24
C ARG A 411 -13.28 27.71 1.05
N MET A 412 -13.74 28.89 1.48
CA MET A 412 -13.29 29.61 2.69
C MET A 412 -14.18 29.35 3.91
N GLN A 413 -15.47 29.05 3.74
CA GLN A 413 -16.42 28.86 4.84
C GLN A 413 -15.95 27.83 5.89
N PRO A 414 -15.40 26.68 5.50
CA PRO A 414 -14.95 25.69 6.47
C PRO A 414 -13.84 26.19 7.42
N MET A 415 -13.10 27.25 7.05
CA MET A 415 -12.10 27.88 7.92
C MET A 415 -12.72 28.62 9.11
N TRP A 416 -14.01 28.98 9.01
CA TRP A 416 -14.74 29.70 10.04
C TRP A 416 -15.45 28.78 11.05
N ASP A 417 -15.54 27.48 10.78
CA ASP A 417 -16.07 26.52 11.75
C ASP A 417 -15.00 26.20 12.80
N TRP A 418 -15.30 26.52 14.07
CA TRP A 418 -14.43 26.25 15.20
C TRP A 418 -14.14 24.75 15.39
N ARG A 419 -15.03 23.86 14.95
CA ARG A 419 -14.82 22.40 15.02
C ARG A 419 -13.68 21.93 14.10
N ASN A 420 -13.34 22.74 13.10
CA ASN A 420 -12.25 22.50 12.17
C ASN A 420 -10.92 23.11 12.67
N ALA A 421 -10.93 23.87 13.77
CA ALA A 421 -9.69 24.36 14.37
C ALA A 421 -8.80 23.17 14.75
N ALA A 422 -7.57 23.12 14.22
CA ALA A 422 -6.69 21.97 14.37
C ALA A 422 -6.41 21.62 15.85
N PHE A 423 -6.32 22.62 16.73
CA PHE A 423 -6.13 22.39 18.17
C PHE A 423 -7.35 21.81 18.91
N ILE A 424 -8.50 21.68 18.21
CA ILE A 424 -9.72 21.02 18.70
C ILE A 424 -9.90 19.68 17.97
N ALA A 425 -9.81 19.68 16.64
CA ALA A 425 -10.07 18.52 15.81
C ALA A 425 -9.06 17.38 16.03
N GLU A 426 -7.77 17.71 16.15
CA GLU A 426 -6.69 16.71 16.26
C GLU A 426 -6.66 16.03 17.64
N LEU A 427 -7.38 16.57 18.64
CA LEU A 427 -7.54 15.91 19.94
C LEU A 427 -8.51 14.70 19.90
N LYS A 428 -9.20 14.46 18.78
CA LYS A 428 -10.13 13.34 18.62
C LYS A 428 -9.43 11.99 18.38
N HIS A 429 -8.12 12.00 18.12
CA HIS A 429 -7.31 10.81 17.95
C HIS A 429 -6.19 10.77 18.99
N PRO A 430 -5.55 9.61 19.24
CA PRO A 430 -4.42 9.54 20.16
C PRO A 430 -3.27 10.45 19.70
N ARG A 431 -2.37 10.77 20.64
CA ARG A 431 -1.15 11.53 20.38
C ARG A 431 -0.41 10.94 19.17
N ALA A 432 0.10 11.80 18.29
CA ALA A 432 0.85 11.36 17.12
C ALA A 432 2.13 10.64 17.57
N PRO A 433 2.44 9.45 17.02
CA PRO A 433 3.63 8.72 17.38
C PRO A 433 4.90 9.44 16.88
N ALA A 434 6.04 9.09 17.48
CA ALA A 434 7.34 9.48 16.95
C ALA A 434 7.56 8.77 15.60
N ASP A 435 8.11 9.49 14.61
CA ASP A 435 8.24 8.98 13.25
C ASP A 435 9.56 9.31 12.57
N LEU A 436 10.47 9.99 13.27
CA LEU A 436 11.71 10.48 12.68
C LEU A 436 12.64 9.34 12.26
N PHE A 437 12.69 8.27 13.05
CA PHE A 437 13.66 7.17 12.90
C PHE A 437 13.07 5.82 12.48
N MET A 438 11.94 5.83 11.77
CA MET A 438 11.29 4.61 11.27
C MET A 438 12.15 3.84 10.27
N ASP A 439 12.08 2.51 10.35
CA ASP A 439 12.71 1.58 9.43
C ASP A 439 11.67 1.04 8.44
N LEU A 440 11.70 1.59 7.22
CA LEU A 440 10.86 1.15 6.12
C LEU A 440 11.57 0.03 5.35
N GLN A 441 10.88 -1.10 5.21
CA GLN A 441 11.34 -2.25 4.43
C GLN A 441 10.22 -2.74 3.51
N GLY A 442 10.58 -3.31 2.37
CA GLY A 442 9.62 -3.88 1.44
C GLY A 442 10.14 -3.94 0.02
N ASN A 443 9.33 -4.53 -0.86
CA ASN A 443 9.65 -4.65 -2.27
C ASN A 443 8.38 -4.71 -3.13
N VAL A 444 8.54 -4.42 -4.43
CA VAL A 444 7.55 -4.69 -5.46
C VAL A 444 7.97 -5.94 -6.22
N ASP A 445 7.29 -7.04 -5.92
CA ASP A 445 7.63 -8.38 -6.40
C ASP A 445 7.05 -8.62 -7.80
N LEU A 446 5.82 -8.14 -8.05
CA LEU A 446 5.06 -8.37 -9.27
C LEU A 446 4.60 -7.06 -9.89
N ILE A 447 4.81 -6.93 -11.20
CA ILE A 447 4.15 -5.95 -12.07
C ILE A 447 3.84 -6.70 -13.36
N ASP A 448 2.59 -7.13 -13.55
CA ASP A 448 2.16 -7.84 -14.76
C ASP A 448 0.93 -7.16 -15.36
N THR A 449 0.76 -7.29 -16.67
CA THR A 449 -0.44 -6.80 -17.37
C THR A 449 -1.40 -7.96 -17.57
N VAL A 450 -2.63 -7.80 -17.10
CA VAL A 450 -3.65 -8.85 -17.13
C VAL A 450 -4.92 -8.32 -17.80
N ASP A 451 -5.60 -9.16 -18.57
CA ASP A 451 -6.95 -8.84 -19.06
C ASP A 451 -7.95 -9.46 -18.06
N VAL A 452 -8.95 -8.70 -17.62
CA VAL A 452 -9.93 -9.11 -16.62
C VAL A 452 -11.34 -8.97 -17.19
N ALA A 453 -12.19 -9.97 -16.92
CA ALA A 453 -13.60 -9.90 -17.25
C ALA A 453 -14.34 -8.99 -16.26
N VAL A 454 -14.83 -7.84 -16.72
CA VAL A 454 -15.64 -6.89 -15.95
C VAL A 454 -17.07 -6.95 -16.46
N ARG A 455 -18.03 -7.16 -15.56
CA ARG A 455 -19.44 -7.29 -15.93
C ARG A 455 -20.05 -5.93 -16.19
N ASP A 456 -20.47 -5.66 -17.43
CA ASP A 456 -21.23 -4.48 -17.82
C ASP A 456 -22.73 -4.80 -17.87
N ALA A 457 -23.55 -3.97 -17.22
CA ALA A 457 -24.98 -4.18 -17.12
C ALA A 457 -25.73 -4.03 -18.47
N ALA A 458 -25.15 -3.33 -19.44
CA ALA A 458 -25.74 -3.07 -20.75
C ALA A 458 -25.12 -3.92 -21.88
N ALA A 459 -23.82 -4.26 -21.79
CA ALA A 459 -23.07 -4.93 -22.86
C ALA A 459 -22.63 -6.38 -22.53
N GLY A 460 -22.82 -6.87 -21.30
CA GLY A 460 -22.31 -8.17 -20.85
C GLY A 460 -20.85 -8.10 -20.36
N ASP A 461 -20.12 -9.20 -20.37
CA ASP A 461 -18.72 -9.21 -19.89
C ASP A 461 -17.79 -8.45 -20.86
N LEU A 462 -17.28 -7.29 -20.43
CA LEU A 462 -16.24 -6.52 -21.12
C LEU A 462 -14.86 -6.94 -20.60
N MET A 463 -13.90 -7.16 -21.50
CA MET A 463 -12.52 -7.41 -21.11
C MET A 463 -11.82 -6.06 -20.88
N GLU A 464 -11.35 -5.81 -19.66
CA GLU A 464 -10.57 -4.64 -19.31
C GLU A 464 -9.12 -5.05 -19.04
N ARG A 465 -8.17 -4.36 -19.66
CA ARG A 465 -6.75 -4.52 -19.36
C ARG A 465 -6.40 -3.76 -18.08
N GLN A 466 -5.79 -4.45 -17.13
CA GLN A 466 -5.37 -3.93 -15.83
C GLN A 466 -3.90 -4.29 -15.54
N LEU A 467 -3.24 -3.49 -14.71
CA LEU A 467 -1.94 -3.77 -14.13
C LEU A 467 -2.16 -4.48 -12.80
N ASP A 468 -1.60 -5.68 -12.65
CA ASP A 468 -1.59 -6.42 -11.40
C ASP A 468 -0.23 -6.24 -10.72
N VAL A 469 -0.28 -5.59 -9.56
CA VAL A 469 0.89 -5.18 -8.81
C VAL A 469 0.84 -5.82 -7.43
N ALA A 470 1.89 -6.54 -7.05
CA ALA A 470 1.99 -7.15 -5.74
C ALA A 470 3.38 -6.94 -5.13
N GLY A 471 3.41 -6.94 -3.80
CA GLY A 471 4.64 -6.79 -3.05
C GLY A 471 4.44 -7.07 -1.57
N TRP A 472 5.39 -6.61 -0.79
CA TRP A 472 5.31 -6.63 0.67
C TRP A 472 5.96 -5.38 1.26
N THR A 473 5.49 -4.97 2.42
CA THR A 473 5.99 -3.79 3.13
C THR A 473 5.83 -3.94 4.64
N LEU A 474 6.83 -3.50 5.40
CA LEU A 474 6.80 -3.33 6.85
C LEU A 474 7.39 -1.98 7.24
N VAL A 475 6.87 -1.41 8.33
CA VAL A 475 7.45 -0.24 9.01
C VAL A 475 7.66 -0.61 10.47
N ASP A 476 8.89 -0.52 10.96
CA ASP A 476 9.26 -0.94 12.33
C ASP A 476 8.68 -2.33 12.66
N SER A 477 8.90 -3.29 11.74
CA SER A 477 8.43 -4.68 11.87
C SER A 477 6.89 -4.87 11.93
N SER A 478 6.13 -3.82 11.65
CA SER A 478 4.66 -3.81 11.70
C SER A 478 4.05 -3.48 10.34
N SER A 479 2.80 -3.90 10.13
CA SER A 479 2.03 -3.50 8.96
C SER A 479 1.87 -1.98 8.94
N PRO A 480 2.13 -1.31 7.80
CA PRO A 480 1.88 0.12 7.69
C PRO A 480 0.37 0.42 7.72
N ARG A 481 0.00 1.69 7.90
CA ARG A 481 -1.38 2.14 7.85
C ARG A 481 -1.99 1.97 6.47
N ASP A 482 -1.29 2.43 5.45
CA ASP A 482 -1.73 2.36 4.06
C ASP A 482 -0.54 2.42 3.10
N ILE A 483 -0.78 1.95 1.87
CA ILE A 483 0.07 2.20 0.71
C ILE A 483 -0.72 2.87 -0.41
N ALA A 484 -0.03 3.67 -1.22
CA ALA A 484 -0.55 4.26 -2.44
C ALA A 484 0.40 3.95 -3.62
N LEU A 485 -0.19 3.57 -4.75
CA LEU A 485 0.50 3.35 -6.02
C LEU A 485 0.39 4.59 -6.88
N LEU A 486 1.53 5.05 -7.37
CA LEU A 486 1.63 6.10 -8.37
C LEU A 486 2.12 5.50 -9.68
N ILE A 487 1.48 5.85 -10.80
CA ILE A 487 2.01 5.59 -12.15
C ILE A 487 2.31 6.94 -12.80
N ASP A 488 3.56 7.13 -13.21
CA ASP A 488 4.09 8.40 -13.75
C ASP A 488 3.77 9.60 -12.84
N GLY A 489 3.83 9.36 -11.53
CA GLY A 489 3.59 10.35 -10.50
C GLY A 489 2.13 10.64 -10.16
N ARG A 490 1.18 9.98 -10.83
CA ARG A 490 -0.26 10.09 -10.52
C ARG A 490 -0.70 8.95 -9.63
N GLU A 491 -1.36 9.26 -8.53
CA GLU A 491 -1.94 8.23 -7.66
C GLU A 491 -3.08 7.51 -8.38
N VAL A 492 -2.98 6.19 -8.49
CA VAL A 492 -3.90 5.36 -9.27
C VAL A 492 -4.66 4.34 -8.43
N ALA A 493 -4.10 3.91 -7.30
CA ALA A 493 -4.74 2.97 -6.38
C ALA A 493 -4.07 3.02 -5.01
N GLY A 494 -4.72 2.47 -3.99
CA GLY A 494 -4.15 2.30 -2.66
C GLY A 494 -4.88 1.24 -1.84
N THR A 495 -4.23 0.72 -0.81
CA THR A 495 -4.84 -0.23 0.12
C THR A 495 -4.35 -0.03 1.54
N SER A 496 -5.21 -0.36 2.50
CA SER A 496 -4.89 -0.50 3.92
C SER A 496 -5.04 -1.96 4.40
N GLN A 497 -5.30 -2.88 3.47
CA GLN A 497 -5.45 -4.30 3.72
C GLN A 497 -4.15 -5.02 3.37
N PHE A 498 -3.63 -5.76 4.35
CA PHE A 498 -2.42 -6.55 4.23
C PHE A 498 -2.70 -8.01 4.59
N PHE A 499 -2.02 -8.93 3.94
CA PHE A 499 -2.12 -10.38 4.19
C PHE A 499 -0.77 -10.98 4.58
N GLU A 500 -0.80 -12.16 5.18
CA GLU A 500 0.41 -12.86 5.62
C GLU A 500 1.28 -13.28 4.43
N ARG A 501 2.60 -13.10 4.58
CA ARG A 501 3.62 -13.53 3.62
C ARG A 501 4.57 -14.51 4.31
N PRO A 502 4.34 -15.83 4.21
CA PRO A 502 5.13 -16.83 4.94
C PRO A 502 6.62 -16.80 4.60
N ASP A 503 6.98 -16.41 3.37
CA ASP A 503 8.34 -16.22 2.91
C ASP A 503 9.03 -15.03 3.60
N VAL A 504 8.32 -13.90 3.74
CA VAL A 504 8.81 -12.73 4.48
C VAL A 504 8.92 -13.04 5.96
N ALA A 505 7.90 -13.67 6.55
CA ALA A 505 7.89 -14.07 7.95
C ALA A 505 9.04 -15.02 8.30
N ARG A 506 9.33 -15.99 7.43
CA ARG A 506 10.46 -16.92 7.62
C ARG A 506 11.82 -16.24 7.49
N THR A 507 11.94 -15.26 6.60
CA THR A 507 13.21 -14.58 6.30
C THR A 507 13.56 -13.53 7.34
N LEU A 508 12.57 -12.74 7.78
CA LEU A 508 12.77 -11.62 8.70
C LEU A 508 12.41 -11.96 10.15
N GLY A 509 11.70 -13.06 10.40
CA GLY A 509 11.18 -13.41 11.72
C GLY A 509 9.94 -12.62 12.14
N GLU A 510 9.32 -11.88 11.20
CA GLU A 510 8.21 -10.97 11.49
C GLU A 510 6.85 -11.60 11.19
N THR A 511 5.94 -11.57 12.16
CA THR A 511 4.60 -12.17 12.02
C THR A 511 3.53 -11.21 11.52
N SER A 512 3.84 -9.90 11.44
CA SER A 512 2.91 -8.89 10.97
C SER A 512 2.53 -9.11 9.50
N PRO A 513 1.25 -8.98 9.11
CA PRO A 513 0.84 -9.04 7.71
C PRO A 513 1.57 -8.00 6.86
N ALA A 514 2.38 -8.46 5.90
CA ALA A 514 3.23 -7.58 5.09
C ALA A 514 2.79 -7.50 3.63
N GLY A 515 2.08 -8.52 3.13
CA GLY A 515 1.74 -8.67 1.73
C GLY A 515 0.62 -7.75 1.29
N TRP A 516 0.73 -7.21 0.07
CA TRP A 516 -0.30 -6.41 -0.56
C TRP A 516 -0.36 -6.74 -2.07
N ARG A 517 -1.55 -6.60 -2.66
CA ARG A 517 -1.79 -6.76 -4.10
C ARG A 517 -2.91 -5.81 -4.52
N LEU A 518 -2.72 -5.15 -5.65
CA LEU A 518 -3.62 -4.14 -6.19
C LEU A 518 -3.75 -4.35 -7.70
N ARG A 519 -4.97 -4.14 -8.22
CA ARG A 519 -5.22 -4.08 -9.66
C ARG A 519 -5.61 -2.68 -10.05
N VAL A 520 -5.02 -2.21 -11.15
CA VAL A 520 -5.18 -0.83 -11.61
C VAL A 520 -5.56 -0.83 -13.09
N PRO A 521 -6.67 -0.19 -13.51
CA PRO A 521 -6.98 -0.01 -14.92
C PRO A 521 -5.85 0.73 -15.66
N VAL A 522 -5.47 0.24 -16.84
CA VAL A 522 -4.42 0.88 -17.67
C VAL A 522 -4.97 1.57 -18.91
N GLY A 523 -6.29 1.61 -19.10
CA GLY A 523 -6.91 2.19 -20.31
C GLY A 523 -6.59 3.67 -20.55
N GLY A 524 -6.16 4.40 -19.52
CA GLY A 524 -5.71 5.80 -19.64
C GLY A 524 -4.21 5.99 -19.93
N LEU A 525 -3.43 4.92 -20.06
CA LEU A 525 -1.99 4.95 -20.26
C LEU A 525 -1.63 4.67 -21.73
N ALA A 526 -0.74 5.49 -22.29
CA ALA A 526 -0.20 5.26 -23.63
C ALA A 526 0.74 4.05 -23.64
N PRO A 527 0.87 3.28 -24.73
CA PRO A 527 1.89 2.25 -24.83
C PRO A 527 3.31 2.83 -24.67
N GLY A 528 4.17 2.12 -23.94
CA GLY A 528 5.57 2.53 -23.73
C GLY A 528 6.08 2.26 -22.32
N ARG A 529 7.19 2.92 -21.97
CA ARG A 529 7.82 2.79 -20.66
C ARG A 529 7.15 3.73 -19.64
N HIS A 530 6.75 3.17 -18.50
CA HIS A 530 6.16 3.87 -17.37
C HIS A 530 6.96 3.62 -16.10
N VAL A 531 6.75 4.46 -15.09
CA VAL A 531 7.33 4.27 -13.75
C VAL A 531 6.22 4.10 -12.73
N LEU A 532 6.25 2.97 -12.03
CA LEU A 532 5.44 2.69 -10.85
C LEU A 532 6.22 3.11 -9.60
N ALA A 533 5.61 3.93 -8.74
CA ALA A 533 6.13 4.26 -7.42
C ALA A 533 5.18 3.79 -6.32
N VAL A 534 5.71 3.25 -5.23
CA VAL A 534 4.94 2.83 -4.06
C VAL A 534 5.22 3.77 -2.90
N LEU A 535 4.20 4.48 -2.45
CA LEU A 535 4.25 5.32 -1.26
C LEU A 535 3.65 4.57 -0.07
N VAL A 536 4.26 4.75 1.09
CA VAL A 536 3.88 4.06 2.33
C VAL A 536 3.63 5.10 3.41
N ARG A 537 2.54 4.92 4.15
CA ARG A 537 2.24 5.68 5.35
C ARG A 537 2.25 4.76 6.56
N ALA A 538 3.10 5.07 7.54
CA ALA A 538 3.27 4.25 8.73
C ALA A 538 2.04 4.26 9.66
N HIS A 539 1.49 5.44 9.92
CA HIS A 539 0.36 5.66 10.82
C HIS A 539 -0.57 6.75 10.26
N ALA A 540 -1.81 6.83 10.77
CA ALA A 540 -2.77 7.82 10.30
C ALA A 540 -2.22 9.24 10.40
N GLY A 541 -2.18 9.96 9.27
CA GLY A 541 -1.69 11.32 9.18
C GLY A 541 -0.17 11.50 9.38
N GLY A 542 0.60 10.39 9.35
CA GLY A 542 2.06 10.44 9.25
C GLY A 542 2.55 10.82 7.85
N GLU A 543 3.82 11.20 7.73
CA GLU A 543 4.40 11.52 6.42
C GLU A 543 4.49 10.29 5.51
N VAL A 544 4.26 10.53 4.22
CA VAL A 544 4.46 9.52 3.18
C VAL A 544 5.95 9.31 2.92
N ARG A 545 6.33 8.05 2.71
CA ARG A 545 7.70 7.62 2.39
C ARG A 545 7.68 6.84 1.09
N LEU A 546 8.69 7.06 0.24
CA LEU A 546 8.87 6.29 -0.97
C LEU A 546 9.48 4.93 -0.61
N LEU A 547 8.76 3.85 -0.92
CA LEU A 547 9.26 2.49 -0.76
C LEU A 547 10.13 2.08 -1.95
N ARG A 548 9.58 2.17 -3.17
CA ARG A 548 10.30 1.71 -4.36
C ARG A 548 9.73 2.36 -5.59
N GLU A 549 10.60 2.61 -6.55
CA GLU A 549 10.25 2.89 -7.93
C GLU A 549 10.66 1.71 -8.81
N ARG A 550 9.79 1.33 -9.74
CA ARG A 550 10.06 0.30 -10.73
C ARG A 550 9.51 0.73 -12.08
N ALA A 551 10.40 0.73 -13.08
CA ALA A 551 9.98 0.89 -14.46
C ALA A 551 9.29 -0.39 -14.96
N PHE A 552 8.25 -0.23 -15.76
CA PHE A 552 7.61 -1.31 -16.50
C PHE A 552 7.28 -0.85 -17.92
N GLU A 553 7.09 -1.80 -18.83
CA GLU A 553 6.76 -1.51 -20.22
C GLU A 553 5.33 -1.96 -20.50
N LEU A 554 4.46 -1.01 -20.82
CA LEU A 554 3.10 -1.27 -21.26
C LEU A 554 3.12 -1.50 -22.77
N LYS A 555 2.89 -2.74 -23.17
CA LYS A 555 2.79 -3.08 -24.59
C LYS A 555 1.56 -2.44 -25.20
N ALA A 556 1.66 -2.12 -26.50
CA ALA A 556 0.49 -1.75 -27.29
C ALA A 556 -0.57 -2.85 -27.17
N ASP A 557 -1.83 -2.51 -27.42
CA ASP A 557 -2.83 -3.56 -27.55
C ASP A 557 -2.54 -4.33 -28.83
N ASP A 558 -1.86 -5.47 -28.69
CA ASP A 558 -1.56 -6.37 -29.79
C ASP A 558 -2.89 -6.81 -30.43
N ALA A 559 -2.91 -7.03 -31.75
CA ALA A 559 -4.06 -7.55 -32.50
C ALA A 559 -4.53 -8.96 -32.07
N ALA A 560 -3.97 -9.53 -31.00
CA ALA A 560 -4.42 -10.77 -30.39
C ALA A 560 -5.72 -10.55 -29.60
N ASP A 561 -6.66 -11.49 -29.71
CA ASP A 561 -7.96 -11.45 -29.02
C ASP A 561 -7.77 -11.30 -27.50
N PRO A 562 -8.27 -10.23 -26.85
CA PRO A 562 -8.22 -10.06 -25.40
C PRO A 562 -8.79 -11.26 -24.63
N ALA A 563 -9.78 -11.96 -25.19
CA ALA A 563 -10.33 -13.17 -24.58
C ALA A 563 -9.29 -14.30 -24.50
N GLU A 564 -8.43 -14.44 -25.52
CA GLU A 564 -7.37 -15.46 -25.55
C GLU A 564 -6.31 -15.21 -24.46
N ARG A 565 -5.93 -13.95 -24.26
CA ARG A 565 -4.97 -13.55 -23.23
C ARG A 565 -5.53 -13.76 -21.83
N PHE A 566 -6.79 -13.37 -21.60
CA PHE A 566 -7.50 -13.65 -20.35
C PHE A 566 -7.50 -15.14 -20.02
N LEU A 567 -7.88 -16.00 -20.97
CA LEU A 567 -7.90 -17.44 -20.74
C LEU A 567 -6.50 -18.02 -20.51
N ARG A 568 -5.47 -17.51 -21.19
CA ARG A 568 -4.08 -17.93 -20.91
C ARG A 568 -3.62 -17.53 -19.50
N TYR A 569 -4.00 -16.35 -19.04
CA TYR A 569 -3.75 -15.93 -17.65
C TYR A 569 -4.51 -16.81 -16.66
N ALA A 570 -5.80 -17.07 -16.90
CA ALA A 570 -6.62 -17.95 -16.08
C ALA A 570 -6.05 -19.39 -16.01
N SER A 571 -5.46 -19.89 -17.09
CA SER A 571 -4.77 -21.19 -17.10
C SER A 571 -3.58 -21.22 -16.13
N ARG A 572 -2.73 -20.18 -16.13
CA ARG A 572 -1.64 -20.06 -15.15
C ARG A 572 -2.17 -20.01 -13.71
N GLN A 573 -3.21 -19.21 -13.48
CA GLN A 573 -3.85 -19.09 -12.16
C GLN A 573 -4.44 -20.43 -11.68
N ALA A 574 -5.11 -21.19 -12.54
CA ALA A 574 -5.65 -22.50 -12.16
C ALA A 574 -4.55 -23.47 -11.72
N VAL A 575 -3.39 -23.51 -12.42
CA VAL A 575 -2.25 -24.33 -12.03
C VAL A 575 -1.68 -23.89 -10.67
N GLU A 576 -1.54 -22.58 -10.45
CA GLU A 576 -1.07 -22.03 -9.17
C GLU A 576 -2.02 -22.39 -8.01
N ARG A 577 -3.34 -22.35 -8.24
CA ARG A 577 -4.33 -22.72 -7.22
C ARG A 577 -4.23 -24.20 -6.85
N ILE A 578 -4.18 -25.09 -7.84
CA ILE A 578 -3.98 -26.53 -7.59
C ILE A 578 -2.65 -26.78 -6.87
N ALA A 579 -1.58 -26.06 -7.24
CA ALA A 579 -0.29 -26.17 -6.57
C ALA A 579 -0.37 -25.76 -5.09
N SER A 580 -1.07 -24.66 -4.80
CA SER A 580 -1.27 -24.16 -3.44
C SER A 580 -2.11 -25.08 -2.55
N GLY A 581 -3.02 -25.86 -3.15
CA GLY A 581 -3.85 -26.84 -2.44
C GLY A 581 -3.11 -28.14 -2.08
N GLN A 582 -1.98 -28.44 -2.74
CA GLN A 582 -1.25 -29.68 -2.52
C GLN A 582 -0.45 -29.62 -1.22
N GLN A 583 -0.68 -30.61 -0.34
CA GLN A 583 0.07 -30.78 0.89
C GLN A 583 1.53 -31.17 0.61
N ALA A 584 2.43 -30.92 1.57
CA ALA A 584 3.86 -31.21 1.42
C ALA A 584 4.13 -32.70 1.10
N GLN A 585 3.28 -33.61 1.58
CA GLN A 585 3.35 -35.04 1.33
C GLN A 585 2.81 -35.46 -0.05
N GLY A 586 2.28 -34.52 -0.84
CA GLY A 586 1.88 -34.74 -2.24
C GLY A 586 0.40 -34.98 -2.49
N TYR A 587 -0.46 -34.92 -1.48
CA TYR A 587 -1.91 -35.12 -1.62
C TYR A 587 -2.73 -33.82 -1.54
N TRP A 588 -3.95 -33.83 -2.05
CA TRP A 588 -4.98 -32.80 -1.86
C TRP A 588 -6.05 -33.27 -0.87
N LEU A 589 -6.68 -32.30 -0.21
CA LEU A 589 -7.79 -32.54 0.71
C LEU A 589 -9.12 -32.41 -0.03
N THR A 590 -10.04 -33.33 0.27
CA THR A 590 -11.44 -33.22 -0.16
C THR A 590 -12.19 -32.36 0.84
N SER A 591 -13.21 -31.64 0.37
CA SER A 591 -14.14 -30.95 1.25
C SER A 591 -15.45 -31.70 1.33
N PHE A 592 -16.06 -31.83 2.51
CA PHE A 592 -17.40 -32.39 2.64
C PHE A 592 -18.37 -31.48 3.39
N THR A 593 -19.66 -31.62 3.09
CA THR A 593 -20.77 -30.90 3.73
C THR A 593 -21.89 -31.85 4.12
N GLY A 594 -22.74 -31.45 5.08
CA GLY A 594 -23.91 -32.24 5.50
C GLY A 594 -25.14 -32.07 4.61
N GLU A 595 -25.16 -31.03 3.78
CA GLU A 595 -26.25 -30.70 2.86
C GLU A 595 -25.73 -30.64 1.41
N PRO A 596 -26.61 -30.77 0.38
CA PRO A 596 -26.25 -30.70 -1.03
C PRO A 596 -25.93 -29.27 -1.50
N ARG A 597 -25.17 -28.52 -0.69
CA ARG A 597 -24.68 -27.16 -0.92
C ARG A 597 -23.30 -27.00 -0.30
N PHE A 598 -22.44 -26.19 -0.91
CA PHE A 598 -21.09 -25.94 -0.42
C PHE A 598 -21.05 -24.87 0.69
N GLU A 599 -21.64 -25.19 1.84
CA GLU A 599 -21.69 -24.30 3.01
C GLU A 599 -21.00 -24.96 4.21
N LYS A 600 -20.11 -24.22 4.87
CA LYS A 600 -19.31 -24.69 6.03
C LYS A 600 -18.58 -26.03 5.74
N PRO A 601 -17.79 -26.12 4.65
CA PRO A 601 -17.09 -27.35 4.31
C PRO A 601 -16.08 -27.74 5.37
N GLN A 602 -15.91 -29.04 5.57
CA GLN A 602 -14.87 -29.62 6.42
C GLN A 602 -13.85 -30.36 5.56
N PRO A 603 -12.54 -30.25 5.85
CA PRO A 603 -11.52 -30.97 5.10
C PRO A 603 -11.46 -32.44 5.51
N GLU A 604 -11.16 -33.30 4.55
CA GLU A 604 -10.94 -34.74 4.71
C GLU A 604 -9.80 -35.19 3.79
N MET A 605 -8.97 -36.14 4.23
CA MET A 605 -7.97 -36.76 3.37
C MET A 605 -8.50 -38.08 2.85
N ASN A 606 -8.55 -38.25 1.52
CA ASN A 606 -8.87 -39.54 0.90
C ASN A 606 -8.00 -39.87 -0.32
N THR A 607 -7.89 -41.15 -0.64
CA THR A 607 -7.19 -41.66 -1.83
C THR A 607 -7.96 -41.37 -3.11
N TYR A 608 -9.29 -41.35 -3.04
CA TYR A 608 -10.19 -41.12 -4.16
C TYR A 608 -9.87 -39.83 -4.92
N LEU A 609 -9.94 -38.67 -4.25
CA LEU A 609 -9.72 -37.37 -4.88
C LEU A 609 -8.36 -37.30 -5.54
N ASN A 610 -7.34 -37.83 -4.86
CA ASN A 610 -5.98 -37.83 -5.34
C ASN A 610 -5.82 -38.68 -6.61
N ALA A 611 -6.52 -39.82 -6.71
CA ALA A 611 -6.55 -40.61 -7.92
C ALA A 611 -7.34 -39.91 -9.05
N ILE A 612 -8.49 -39.30 -8.73
CA ILE A 612 -9.28 -38.51 -9.69
C ILE A 612 -8.48 -37.32 -10.24
N MET A 613 -7.72 -36.62 -9.40
CA MET A 613 -6.86 -35.52 -9.85
C MET A 613 -5.84 -35.96 -10.89
N LEU A 614 -5.25 -37.15 -10.74
CA LEU A 614 -4.34 -37.71 -11.74
C LEU A 614 -5.02 -37.98 -13.08
N ASP A 615 -6.29 -38.42 -13.07
CA ASP A 615 -7.04 -38.66 -14.30
C ASP A 615 -7.52 -37.38 -14.98
N VAL A 616 -7.99 -36.41 -14.21
CA VAL A 616 -8.54 -35.17 -14.76
C VAL A 616 -7.41 -34.27 -15.25
N ALA A 617 -6.33 -34.11 -14.48
CA ALA A 617 -5.19 -33.27 -14.86
C ALA A 617 -4.16 -34.00 -15.74
N GLY A 618 -4.09 -35.33 -15.70
CA GLY A 618 -3.10 -36.14 -16.42
C GLY A 618 -3.00 -35.84 -17.92
N PRO A 619 -4.11 -35.82 -18.68
CA PRO A 619 -4.10 -35.53 -20.11
C PRO A 619 -3.51 -34.17 -20.49
N VAL A 620 -3.52 -33.20 -19.57
CA VAL A 620 -2.99 -31.85 -19.79
C VAL A 620 -1.72 -31.56 -19.01
N ALA A 621 -1.16 -32.55 -18.31
CA ALA A 621 -0.03 -32.37 -17.42
C ALA A 621 1.19 -31.76 -18.13
N ASP A 622 1.43 -32.13 -19.39
CA ASP A 622 2.54 -31.59 -20.16
C ASP A 622 2.30 -30.16 -20.61
N ALA A 623 1.12 -29.89 -21.18
CA ALA A 623 0.74 -28.57 -21.65
C ALA A 623 0.63 -27.55 -20.52
N ALA A 624 0.19 -27.99 -19.33
CA ALA A 624 0.04 -27.17 -18.12
C ALA A 624 1.27 -27.20 -17.19
N ARG A 625 2.32 -27.96 -17.54
CA ARG A 625 3.57 -28.13 -16.75
C ARG A 625 3.35 -28.64 -15.31
N MET A 626 2.44 -29.60 -15.15
CA MET A 626 2.06 -30.17 -13.86
C MET A 626 2.74 -31.51 -13.54
N GLN A 627 3.70 -31.98 -14.36
CA GLN A 627 4.25 -33.34 -14.25
C GLN A 627 4.85 -33.63 -12.87
N GLY A 628 5.64 -32.70 -12.32
CA GLY A 628 6.24 -32.85 -10.98
C GLY A 628 5.20 -32.88 -9.85
N MET A 629 4.11 -32.12 -10.00
CA MET A 629 3.00 -32.09 -9.05
C MET A 629 2.23 -33.40 -9.04
N LEU A 630 1.89 -33.93 -10.22
CA LEU A 630 1.21 -35.22 -10.36
C LEU A 630 2.11 -36.39 -9.96
N ALA A 631 3.43 -36.29 -10.18
CA ALA A 631 4.38 -37.31 -9.74
C ALA A 631 4.39 -37.47 -8.20
N ARG A 632 4.32 -36.37 -7.45
CA ARG A 632 4.19 -36.43 -5.97
C ARG A 632 2.90 -37.10 -5.54
N ALA A 633 1.78 -36.80 -6.19
CA ALA A 633 0.50 -37.44 -5.89
C ALA A 633 0.54 -38.95 -6.20
N ARG A 634 1.18 -39.38 -7.30
CA ARG A 634 1.41 -40.81 -7.56
C ARG A 634 2.27 -41.46 -6.47
N GLY A 635 3.31 -40.79 -6.00
CA GLY A 635 4.15 -41.26 -4.89
C GLY A 635 3.34 -41.44 -3.61
N PHE A 636 2.50 -40.47 -3.28
CA PHE A 636 1.57 -40.56 -2.16
C PHE A 636 0.63 -41.77 -2.31
N LEU A 637 -0.08 -41.91 -3.43
CA LEU A 637 -1.03 -43.02 -3.63
C LEU A 637 -0.36 -44.40 -3.58
N ARG A 638 0.84 -44.55 -4.16
CA ARG A 638 1.63 -45.80 -4.05
C ARG A 638 1.90 -46.18 -2.60
N SER A 639 2.19 -45.20 -1.74
CA SER A 639 2.43 -45.46 -0.31
C SER A 639 1.17 -45.94 0.44
N GLN A 640 -0.02 -45.76 -0.16
CA GLN A 640 -1.29 -46.20 0.43
C GLN A 640 -1.68 -47.64 0.07
N ILE A 641 -0.93 -48.30 -0.83
CA ILE A 641 -1.13 -49.72 -1.15
C ILE A 641 -0.68 -50.56 0.04
N GLU A 642 -1.60 -51.32 0.64
CA GLU A 642 -1.29 -52.20 1.77
C GLU A 642 -0.53 -53.46 1.32
N ALA A 643 0.03 -54.20 2.28
CA ALA A 643 0.77 -55.43 1.98
C ALA A 643 -0.04 -56.46 1.17
N GLY A 644 -1.37 -56.51 1.36
CA GLY A 644 -2.29 -57.36 0.59
C GLY A 644 -2.75 -56.76 -0.74
N GLY A 645 -2.23 -55.60 -1.13
CA GLY A 645 -2.59 -54.86 -2.34
C GLY A 645 -3.90 -54.07 -2.27
N LEU A 646 -4.64 -54.14 -1.17
CA LEU A 646 -5.87 -53.37 -1.00
C LEU A 646 -5.56 -51.91 -0.66
N VAL A 647 -6.50 -51.02 -0.97
CA VAL A 647 -6.44 -49.60 -0.66
C VAL A 647 -7.70 -49.20 0.10
N ARG A 648 -7.54 -48.25 1.03
CA ARG A 648 -8.62 -47.68 1.83
C ARG A 648 -8.85 -46.23 1.44
N TYR A 649 -10.12 -45.83 1.41
CA TYR A 649 -10.53 -44.45 1.18
C TYR A 649 -9.76 -43.40 2.00
N HIS A 650 -9.61 -43.53 3.33
CA HIS A 650 -8.84 -42.56 4.15
C HIS A 650 -7.31 -42.85 4.21
N GLY A 651 -6.81 -43.76 3.37
CA GLY A 651 -5.43 -44.24 3.45
C GLY A 651 -5.19 -45.27 4.54
N ARG A 652 -3.90 -45.59 4.76
CA ARG A 652 -3.51 -46.69 5.66
C ARG A 652 -3.90 -46.43 7.13
N PRO A 653 -4.24 -47.48 7.91
CA PRO A 653 -4.62 -47.32 9.31
C PRO A 653 -3.54 -46.69 10.21
N ASP A 654 -2.27 -46.79 9.83
CA ASP A 654 -1.12 -46.23 10.56
C ASP A 654 -0.70 -44.84 10.06
N ALA A 655 -1.45 -44.23 9.14
CA ALA A 655 -1.17 -42.89 8.64
C ALA A 655 -1.44 -41.82 9.71
N PRO A 656 -0.62 -40.76 9.81
CA PRO A 656 -0.79 -39.68 10.80
C PRO A 656 -2.07 -38.86 10.60
N THR A 657 -2.76 -39.02 9.47
CA THR A 657 -4.04 -38.40 9.17
C THR A 657 -5.22 -39.09 9.86
N ILE A 658 -5.07 -40.35 10.30
CA ILE A 658 -6.10 -41.12 10.99
C ILE A 658 -6.35 -40.54 12.39
N GLY A 659 -7.61 -40.29 12.71
CA GLY A 659 -8.04 -39.63 13.96
C GLY A 659 -8.09 -38.09 13.88
N VAL A 660 -7.57 -37.49 12.80
CA VAL A 660 -7.56 -36.02 12.60
C VAL A 660 -8.32 -35.61 11.35
N LEU A 661 -8.00 -36.22 10.20
CA LEU A 661 -8.56 -35.91 8.88
C LEU A 661 -9.41 -37.06 8.30
N GLY A 662 -9.69 -38.08 9.12
CA GLY A 662 -10.40 -39.29 8.75
C GLY A 662 -10.22 -40.38 9.80
N CYS A 663 -10.62 -41.60 9.46
CA CYS A 663 -10.50 -42.78 10.31
C CYS A 663 -10.16 -44.01 9.46
N ALA A 664 -9.63 -45.07 10.07
CA ALA A 664 -9.31 -46.30 9.36
C ALA A 664 -10.60 -46.97 8.87
N ILE A 665 -10.94 -46.74 7.60
CA ILE A 665 -12.14 -47.28 6.96
C ILE A 665 -11.81 -48.59 6.25
N THR A 666 -12.77 -49.50 6.18
CA THR A 666 -12.64 -50.79 5.45
C THR A 666 -12.10 -50.57 4.03
N PRO A 667 -11.18 -51.41 3.52
CA PRO A 667 -10.74 -51.32 2.13
C PRO A 667 -11.89 -51.54 1.16
N ASP A 668 -11.85 -50.85 0.03
CA ASP A 668 -12.93 -50.86 -0.94
C ASP A 668 -12.41 -51.08 -2.37
N SER A 669 -13.32 -51.50 -3.24
CA SER A 669 -13.05 -51.82 -4.62
C SER A 669 -12.79 -50.59 -5.49
N ASP A 670 -13.29 -49.41 -5.08
CA ASP A 670 -13.15 -48.18 -5.87
C ASP A 670 -11.74 -47.62 -5.77
N ASP A 671 -11.31 -47.33 -4.55
CA ASP A 671 -9.98 -46.82 -4.24
C ASP A 671 -8.88 -47.82 -4.64
N THR A 672 -9.12 -49.12 -4.42
CA THR A 672 -8.20 -50.17 -4.89
C THR A 672 -8.07 -50.13 -6.42
N ALA A 673 -9.18 -50.04 -7.16
CA ALA A 673 -9.13 -50.01 -8.61
C ALA A 673 -8.48 -48.73 -9.16
N LEU A 674 -8.85 -47.58 -8.60
CA LEU A 674 -8.33 -46.27 -8.99
C LEU A 674 -6.82 -46.19 -8.77
N VAL A 675 -6.34 -46.48 -7.57
CA VAL A 675 -4.91 -46.35 -7.22
C VAL A 675 -4.04 -47.28 -8.04
N TRP A 676 -4.42 -48.55 -8.20
CA TRP A 676 -3.63 -49.48 -9.01
C TRP A 676 -3.56 -49.09 -10.49
N ARG A 677 -4.59 -48.42 -11.02
CA ARG A 677 -4.58 -47.91 -12.39
C ARG A 677 -3.68 -46.68 -12.55
N VAL A 678 -3.84 -45.67 -11.69
CA VAL A 678 -3.16 -44.38 -11.89
C VAL A 678 -1.78 -44.29 -11.23
N ALA A 679 -1.50 -45.16 -10.27
CA ALA A 679 -0.29 -45.17 -9.46
C ALA A 679 0.09 -46.62 -9.04
N PRO A 680 0.35 -47.53 -10.00
CA PRO A 680 0.64 -48.93 -9.69
C PRO A 680 1.83 -49.06 -8.74
N GLY A 681 1.72 -49.99 -7.78
CA GLY A 681 2.80 -50.40 -6.89
C GLY A 681 3.93 -51.11 -7.65
N GLU A 682 5.06 -51.31 -6.97
CA GLU A 682 6.26 -51.93 -7.56
C GLU A 682 6.13 -53.46 -7.68
N ASP A 683 5.35 -54.09 -6.80
CA ASP A 683 5.13 -55.54 -6.78
C ASP A 683 3.78 -55.92 -7.42
N SER A 684 3.83 -56.49 -8.63
CA SER A 684 2.63 -56.94 -9.35
C SER A 684 1.90 -58.11 -8.67
N ALA A 685 2.55 -58.85 -7.77
CA ALA A 685 1.89 -59.92 -7.00
C ALA A 685 0.86 -59.37 -6.01
N GLN A 686 1.06 -58.14 -5.53
CA GLN A 686 0.09 -57.46 -4.66
C GLN A 686 -1.19 -57.14 -5.42
N LEU A 687 -1.10 -56.73 -6.68
CA LEU A 687 -2.27 -56.47 -7.53
C LEU A 687 -3.07 -57.76 -7.78
N GLU A 688 -2.41 -58.88 -8.10
CA GLU A 688 -3.10 -60.16 -8.29
C GLU A 688 -3.79 -60.63 -7.00
N THR A 689 -3.17 -60.39 -5.85
CA THR A 689 -3.78 -60.66 -4.54
C THR A 689 -5.04 -59.81 -4.34
N ALA A 690 -4.96 -58.50 -4.61
CA ALA A 690 -6.08 -57.58 -4.53
C ALA A 690 -7.23 -57.96 -5.48
N LEU A 691 -6.94 -58.26 -6.75
CA LEU A 691 -7.93 -58.75 -7.72
C LEU A 691 -8.57 -60.07 -7.26
N GLY A 692 -7.78 -60.97 -6.67
CA GLY A 692 -8.28 -62.20 -6.06
C GLY A 692 -9.27 -61.95 -4.92
N VAL A 693 -9.04 -60.92 -4.10
CA VAL A 693 -10.00 -60.48 -3.06
C VAL A 693 -11.25 -59.87 -3.71
N MET A 694 -11.10 -58.95 -4.66
CA MET A 694 -12.24 -58.31 -5.35
C MET A 694 -13.18 -59.34 -6.00
N ARG A 695 -12.64 -60.40 -6.63
CA ARG A 695 -13.44 -61.49 -7.22
C ARG A 695 -14.30 -62.24 -6.19
N LYS A 696 -13.86 -62.33 -4.92
CA LYS A 696 -14.66 -62.94 -3.83
C LYS A 696 -15.88 -62.10 -3.45
N PHE A 697 -15.83 -60.80 -3.71
CA PHE A 697 -16.90 -59.84 -3.46
C PHE A 697 -17.69 -59.50 -4.73
N ARG A 698 -17.80 -60.45 -5.66
CA ARG A 698 -18.58 -60.32 -6.90
C ARG A 698 -20.01 -60.86 -6.70
N THR A 699 -21.01 -60.15 -7.20
CA THR A 699 -22.41 -60.58 -7.19
C THR A 699 -22.67 -61.66 -8.25
N GLY A 700 -23.77 -62.40 -8.10
CA GLY A 700 -24.16 -63.46 -9.04
C GLY A 700 -24.46 -62.97 -10.46
N ASP A 701 -24.82 -61.69 -10.62
CA ASP A 701 -25.01 -61.01 -11.92
C ASP A 701 -23.72 -60.35 -12.46
N GLY A 702 -22.59 -60.52 -11.77
CA GLY A 702 -21.26 -60.21 -12.29
C GLY A 702 -20.71 -58.84 -11.95
N LEU A 703 -21.35 -58.08 -11.06
CA LEU A 703 -20.91 -56.77 -10.55
C LEU A 703 -20.04 -56.93 -9.30
N TYR A 704 -19.24 -55.93 -8.97
CA TYR A 704 -18.37 -55.93 -7.80
C TYR A 704 -18.99 -55.10 -6.66
N ARG A 705 -18.98 -55.65 -5.46
CA ARG A 705 -19.42 -54.97 -4.23
C ARG A 705 -18.35 -53.96 -3.78
N THR A 706 -18.78 -52.86 -3.14
CA THR A 706 -17.89 -51.78 -2.69
C THR A 706 -16.86 -52.23 -1.66
N TRP A 707 -17.30 -52.81 -0.54
CA TRP A 707 -16.43 -53.12 0.60
C TRP A 707 -15.82 -54.52 0.49
N LEU A 708 -14.50 -54.61 0.68
CA LEU A 708 -13.70 -55.83 0.49
C LEU A 708 -13.45 -56.60 1.79
N ALA A 709 -14.40 -56.56 2.71
CA ALA A 709 -14.38 -57.30 3.96
C ALA A 709 -15.76 -57.90 4.29
N LYS A 710 -15.81 -58.86 5.20
CA LYS A 710 -17.08 -59.32 5.76
C LYS A 710 -17.67 -58.21 6.64
N ARG A 711 -18.99 -58.19 6.78
CA ARG A 711 -19.69 -57.14 7.53
C ARG A 711 -19.21 -57.01 8.98
N ASP A 712 -18.89 -58.13 9.64
CA ASP A 712 -18.40 -58.13 11.02
C ASP A 712 -17.02 -57.48 11.17
N ASP A 713 -16.29 -57.33 10.06
CA ASP A 713 -14.95 -56.73 10.00
C ASP A 713 -14.98 -55.26 9.54
N TYR A 714 -16.16 -54.66 9.39
CA TYR A 714 -16.29 -53.28 8.94
C TYR A 714 -15.75 -52.28 9.97
N GLN A 715 -14.90 -51.38 9.49
CA GLN A 715 -14.27 -50.33 10.29
C GLN A 715 -14.72 -48.97 9.78
N CYS A 716 -15.07 -48.10 10.73
CA CYS A 716 -15.36 -46.69 10.53
C CYS A 716 -16.22 -46.35 9.29
N LEU A 717 -17.30 -47.10 9.09
CA LEU A 717 -18.28 -46.84 8.03
C LEU A 717 -19.70 -47.04 8.56
N ASP A 718 -20.59 -46.21 8.07
CA ASP A 718 -22.04 -46.38 8.16
C ASP A 718 -22.51 -46.79 6.76
N PRO A 719 -22.85 -48.07 6.54
CA PRO A 719 -22.98 -48.60 5.19
C PRO A 719 -24.33 -48.30 4.55
N GLY A 720 -25.27 -47.64 5.25
CA GLY A 720 -26.63 -47.41 4.74
C GLY A 720 -27.49 -48.68 4.71
N ALA A 721 -28.50 -48.68 3.84
CA ALA A 721 -29.55 -49.68 3.78
C ALA A 721 -29.10 -51.01 3.14
N ASP A 722 -28.40 -50.97 2.00
CA ASP A 722 -27.62 -52.12 1.51
C ASP A 722 -26.24 -52.03 2.14
N PRO A 723 -25.85 -52.94 3.04
CA PRO A 723 -24.58 -52.83 3.75
C PRO A 723 -23.34 -52.93 2.84
N ASN A 724 -23.49 -53.39 1.60
CA ASN A 724 -22.38 -53.48 0.66
C ASN A 724 -22.88 -53.34 -0.79
N PRO A 725 -23.28 -52.15 -1.24
CA PRO A 725 -23.89 -52.01 -2.56
C PRO A 725 -22.87 -52.25 -3.68
N ALA A 726 -23.37 -52.51 -4.89
CA ALA A 726 -22.61 -52.26 -6.10
C ALA A 726 -23.02 -50.88 -6.62
N ASP A 727 -22.06 -50.05 -7.01
CA ASP A 727 -22.31 -48.71 -7.53
C ASP A 727 -21.74 -48.54 -8.94
N ILE A 728 -22.46 -47.80 -9.78
CA ILE A 728 -22.15 -47.56 -11.19
C ILE A 728 -20.79 -46.89 -11.39
N GLY A 729 -20.45 -45.88 -10.60
CA GLY A 729 -19.16 -45.18 -10.72
C GLY A 729 -18.00 -46.08 -10.31
N ILE A 730 -18.19 -46.84 -9.24
CA ILE A 730 -17.22 -47.86 -8.79
C ILE A 730 -17.00 -48.93 -9.87
N GLN A 731 -18.08 -49.44 -10.49
CA GLN A 731 -17.95 -50.41 -11.57
C GLN A 731 -17.19 -49.84 -12.78
N MET A 732 -17.38 -48.56 -13.10
CA MET A 732 -16.65 -47.89 -14.18
C MET A 732 -15.15 -47.82 -13.87
N HIS A 733 -14.78 -47.51 -12.63
CA HIS A 733 -13.38 -47.50 -12.20
C HIS A 733 -12.74 -48.89 -12.22
N ILE A 734 -13.46 -49.92 -11.76
CA ILE A 734 -13.02 -51.31 -11.84
C ILE A 734 -12.88 -51.74 -13.30
N TYR A 735 -13.84 -51.42 -14.17
CA TYR A 735 -13.75 -51.71 -15.60
C TYR A 735 -12.47 -51.16 -16.19
N MET A 736 -12.11 -49.90 -15.89
CA MET A 736 -10.89 -49.29 -16.43
C MET A 736 -9.62 -50.02 -15.98
N LEU A 737 -9.54 -50.50 -14.73
CA LEU A 737 -8.42 -51.33 -14.29
C LEU A 737 -8.41 -52.69 -15.00
N LEU A 738 -9.57 -53.36 -15.09
CA LEU A 738 -9.68 -54.66 -15.73
C LEU A 738 -9.39 -54.57 -17.24
N ALA A 739 -9.75 -53.48 -17.92
CA ALA A 739 -9.46 -53.32 -19.34
C ALA A 739 -7.96 -53.41 -19.64
N GLU A 740 -7.10 -53.01 -18.70
CA GLU A 740 -5.64 -53.10 -18.80
C GLU A 740 -5.08 -54.44 -18.32
N ARG A 741 -5.73 -55.10 -17.36
CA ARG A 741 -5.16 -56.26 -16.61
C ARG A 741 -5.87 -57.59 -16.84
N ASP A 742 -7.18 -57.56 -17.05
CA ASP A 742 -8.04 -58.71 -17.38
C ASP A 742 -9.13 -58.29 -18.39
N PRO A 743 -8.79 -58.23 -19.70
CA PRO A 743 -9.74 -57.84 -20.75
C PRO A 743 -10.98 -58.74 -20.83
N SER A 744 -10.89 -59.99 -20.37
CA SER A 744 -12.02 -60.92 -20.35
C SER A 744 -13.03 -60.58 -19.26
N GLY A 745 -12.53 -60.26 -18.06
CA GLY A 745 -13.30 -59.74 -16.94
C GLY A 745 -13.91 -58.38 -17.27
N ALA A 746 -13.16 -57.50 -17.94
CA ALA A 746 -13.64 -56.18 -18.39
C ALA A 746 -14.85 -56.31 -19.33
N ARG A 747 -14.78 -57.15 -20.36
CA ARG A 747 -15.91 -57.39 -21.28
C ARG A 747 -17.15 -57.91 -20.54
N SER A 748 -16.95 -58.88 -19.66
CA SER A 748 -18.04 -59.44 -18.84
C SER A 748 -18.69 -58.39 -17.93
N LEU A 749 -17.89 -57.49 -17.34
CA LEU A 749 -18.37 -56.39 -16.52
C LEU A 749 -19.12 -55.34 -17.35
N CYS A 750 -18.62 -55.00 -18.55
CA CYS A 750 -19.30 -54.08 -19.45
C CYS A 750 -20.69 -54.58 -19.85
N GLU A 751 -20.83 -55.87 -20.17
CA GLU A 751 -22.14 -56.46 -20.48
C GLU A 751 -23.11 -56.40 -19.30
N ALA A 752 -22.62 -56.68 -18.09
CA ALA A 752 -23.42 -56.55 -16.87
C ALA A 752 -23.86 -55.10 -16.64
N LEU A 753 -22.95 -54.14 -16.81
CA LEU A 753 -23.23 -52.72 -16.71
C LEU A 753 -24.27 -52.26 -17.72
N MET A 754 -24.15 -52.64 -18.99
CA MET A 754 -25.10 -52.25 -20.03
C MET A 754 -26.52 -52.77 -19.75
N ARG A 755 -26.68 -53.95 -19.13
CA ARG A 755 -27.99 -54.48 -18.73
C ARG A 755 -28.60 -53.76 -17.52
N LYS A 756 -27.77 -53.17 -16.66
CA LYS A 756 -28.18 -52.66 -15.34
C LYS A 756 -28.02 -51.15 -15.16
N ALA A 757 -27.51 -50.41 -16.14
CA ALA A 757 -27.20 -48.98 -16.01
C ALA A 757 -28.38 -48.09 -15.58
N ASP A 758 -29.62 -48.50 -15.86
CA ASP A 758 -30.85 -47.77 -15.45
C ASP A 758 -31.43 -48.23 -14.10
N ASP A 759 -30.91 -49.34 -13.55
CA ASP A 759 -31.32 -49.89 -12.26
C ASP A 759 -30.95 -48.92 -11.13
N SER A 760 -31.94 -48.43 -10.39
CA SER A 760 -31.74 -47.48 -9.29
C SER A 760 -30.83 -48.01 -8.18
N SER A 761 -30.74 -49.34 -8.02
CA SER A 761 -29.87 -49.96 -7.01
C SER A 761 -28.38 -49.79 -7.31
N LEU A 762 -28.00 -49.46 -8.55
CA LEU A 762 -26.61 -49.16 -8.92
C LEU A 762 -26.23 -47.68 -8.78
N TRP A 763 -27.16 -46.80 -8.45
CA TRP A 763 -26.89 -45.38 -8.27
C TRP A 763 -26.90 -45.05 -6.79
N VAL A 764 -25.77 -45.28 -6.11
CA VAL A 764 -25.65 -45.08 -4.66
C VAL A 764 -24.79 -43.87 -4.35
N TYR A 765 -23.50 -43.90 -4.67
CA TYR A 765 -22.54 -42.86 -4.28
C TYR A 765 -22.47 -41.73 -5.31
N TYR A 766 -22.74 -42.02 -6.59
CA TYR A 766 -22.69 -41.05 -7.69
C TYR A 766 -24.07 -40.51 -8.10
N ALA A 767 -25.13 -40.88 -7.38
CA ALA A 767 -26.49 -40.44 -7.68
C ALA A 767 -26.59 -38.91 -7.60
N GLY A 768 -27.06 -38.26 -8.67
CA GLY A 768 -27.19 -36.79 -8.67
C GLY A 768 -25.85 -36.01 -8.59
N ALA A 769 -24.70 -36.69 -8.70
CA ALA A 769 -23.36 -36.12 -8.81
C ALA A 769 -22.72 -36.51 -10.16
N PRO A 770 -23.28 -36.05 -11.29
CA PRO A 770 -22.93 -36.58 -12.61
C PRO A 770 -21.55 -36.25 -13.18
N PRO A 771 -20.75 -35.24 -12.75
CA PRO A 771 -19.51 -34.88 -13.45
C PRO A 771 -18.55 -36.06 -13.67
N MET A 772 -18.34 -36.88 -12.65
CA MET A 772 -17.46 -38.05 -12.74
C MET A 772 -18.03 -39.15 -13.63
N ALA A 773 -19.32 -39.44 -13.54
CA ALA A 773 -19.98 -40.43 -14.39
C ALA A 773 -19.92 -40.05 -15.88
N ILE A 774 -20.10 -38.76 -16.20
CA ILE A 774 -19.98 -38.23 -17.57
C ILE A 774 -18.55 -38.42 -18.10
N LEU A 775 -17.53 -38.04 -17.32
CA LEU A 775 -16.13 -38.20 -17.71
C LEU A 775 -15.77 -39.68 -17.92
N ARG A 776 -16.21 -40.56 -17.02
CA ARG A 776 -15.93 -42.00 -17.10
C ARG A 776 -16.62 -42.70 -18.24
N GLN A 777 -17.80 -42.24 -18.65
CA GLN A 777 -18.49 -42.83 -19.79
C GLN A 777 -17.61 -42.73 -21.05
N ALA A 778 -16.95 -41.58 -21.24
CA ALA A 778 -16.00 -41.37 -22.33
C ALA A 778 -14.76 -42.28 -22.22
N ASP A 779 -14.22 -42.42 -21.00
CA ASP A 779 -13.09 -43.31 -20.75
C ASP A 779 -13.42 -44.77 -21.07
N LEU A 780 -14.62 -45.24 -20.69
CA LEU A 780 -15.12 -46.58 -20.99
C LEU A 780 -15.26 -46.81 -22.49
N HIS A 781 -15.82 -45.83 -23.23
CA HIS A 781 -15.92 -45.91 -24.69
C HIS A 781 -14.55 -46.09 -25.34
N ARG A 782 -13.55 -45.31 -24.90
CA ARG A 782 -12.16 -45.42 -25.38
C ARG A 782 -11.54 -46.77 -25.04
N ALA A 783 -11.86 -47.32 -23.87
CA ALA A 783 -11.42 -48.63 -23.43
C ALA A 783 -12.29 -49.79 -23.98
N GLY A 784 -13.20 -49.54 -24.92
CA GLY A 784 -13.94 -50.57 -25.67
C GLY A 784 -15.30 -50.98 -25.08
N CYS A 785 -15.82 -50.29 -24.08
CA CYS A 785 -17.16 -50.54 -23.52
C CYS A 785 -18.15 -49.46 -23.98
N PRO A 786 -19.14 -49.75 -24.83
CA PRO A 786 -20.08 -48.77 -25.36
C PRO A 786 -21.23 -48.43 -24.39
N LEU A 787 -20.93 -48.29 -23.09
CA LEU A 787 -21.92 -48.05 -22.04
C LEU A 787 -22.68 -46.72 -22.26
N GLN A 788 -24.00 -46.77 -22.26
CA GLN A 788 -24.85 -45.58 -22.30
C GLN A 788 -25.52 -45.36 -20.95
N LEU A 789 -25.22 -44.22 -20.31
CA LEU A 789 -25.85 -43.83 -19.05
C LEU A 789 -27.20 -43.14 -19.33
N PRO A 790 -28.27 -43.40 -18.56
CA PRO A 790 -29.56 -42.75 -18.77
C PRO A 790 -29.48 -41.24 -18.57
N ALA A 791 -30.06 -40.45 -19.47
CA ALA A 791 -30.02 -38.99 -19.39
C ALA A 791 -30.66 -38.42 -18.10
N SER A 792 -31.65 -39.12 -17.54
CA SER A 792 -32.28 -38.79 -16.24
C SER A 792 -31.29 -38.88 -15.07
N ARG A 793 -30.26 -39.73 -15.17
CA ARG A 793 -29.22 -39.93 -14.15
C ARG A 793 -28.06 -38.94 -14.28
N LEU A 794 -27.98 -38.23 -15.41
CA LEU A 794 -26.94 -37.22 -15.67
C LEU A 794 -27.38 -35.80 -15.28
N GLN A 795 -28.56 -35.64 -14.69
CA GLN A 795 -29.02 -34.38 -14.12
C GLN A 795 -28.49 -34.22 -12.69
N PRO A 796 -27.83 -33.10 -12.34
CA PRO A 796 -27.38 -32.85 -10.98
C PRO A 796 -28.56 -32.73 -10.01
N ALA A 797 -28.41 -33.27 -8.80
CA ALA A 797 -29.41 -33.12 -7.74
C ALA A 797 -29.20 -31.84 -6.89
N ALA A 798 -27.97 -31.32 -6.86
CA ALA A 798 -27.61 -30.12 -6.12
C ALA A 798 -27.76 -28.86 -6.99
N PRO A 799 -28.39 -27.77 -6.50
CA PRO A 799 -28.53 -26.52 -7.25
C PRO A 799 -27.17 -25.93 -7.66
N GLY A 800 -27.07 -25.45 -8.90
CA GLY A 800 -25.87 -24.79 -9.41
C GLY A 800 -24.79 -25.74 -9.92
N GLN A 801 -25.00 -27.06 -9.86
CA GLN A 801 -24.06 -28.06 -10.36
C GLN A 801 -24.21 -28.36 -11.86
N GLU A 802 -25.20 -27.78 -12.52
CA GLU A 802 -25.43 -27.90 -13.97
C GLU A 802 -24.21 -27.42 -14.77
N VAL A 803 -23.50 -26.41 -14.25
CA VAL A 803 -22.28 -25.88 -14.84
C VAL A 803 -21.16 -26.93 -14.91
N TRP A 804 -21.03 -27.79 -13.91
CA TRP A 804 -20.00 -28.82 -13.83
C TRP A 804 -20.35 -30.06 -14.65
N ALA A 805 -21.63 -30.45 -14.68
CA ALA A 805 -22.12 -31.45 -15.62
C ALA A 805 -21.89 -31.00 -17.07
N ARG A 806 -22.13 -29.71 -17.36
CA ARG A 806 -21.85 -29.10 -18.67
C ARG A 806 -20.37 -29.10 -19.00
N ALA A 807 -19.51 -28.72 -18.05
CA ALA A 807 -18.05 -28.76 -18.23
C ALA A 807 -17.55 -30.18 -18.55
N ALA A 808 -18.01 -31.19 -17.79
CA ALA A 808 -17.67 -32.59 -18.04
C ALA A 808 -18.13 -33.07 -19.43
N ALA A 809 -19.35 -32.72 -19.83
CA ALA A 809 -19.90 -33.09 -21.15
C ALA A 809 -19.12 -32.43 -22.29
N LEU A 810 -18.71 -31.17 -22.14
CA LEU A 810 -17.90 -30.48 -23.15
C LEU A 810 -16.49 -31.08 -23.25
N VAL A 811 -15.88 -31.48 -22.13
CA VAL A 811 -14.61 -32.22 -22.15
C VAL A 811 -14.75 -33.53 -22.93
N GLN A 812 -15.82 -34.31 -22.68
CA GLN A 812 -16.10 -35.53 -23.45
C GLN A 812 -16.26 -35.25 -24.96
N GLN A 813 -17.01 -34.20 -25.33
CA GLN A 813 -17.25 -33.85 -26.74
C GLN A 813 -15.98 -33.35 -27.44
N ILE A 814 -15.08 -32.69 -26.71
CA ILE A 814 -13.81 -32.19 -27.24
C ILE A 814 -12.80 -33.33 -27.40
N ASP A 815 -12.80 -34.28 -26.47
CA ASP A 815 -12.00 -35.49 -26.54
C ASP A 815 -12.47 -36.44 -27.68
N GLY A 816 -13.73 -36.32 -28.13
CA GLY A 816 -14.30 -37.05 -29.26
C GLY A 816 -14.09 -36.32 -30.60
N ALA A 817 -13.68 -37.05 -31.65
CA ALA A 817 -13.47 -36.47 -32.98
C ALA A 817 -14.66 -36.72 -33.93
N PRO A 818 -15.00 -35.78 -34.85
CA PRO A 818 -14.46 -34.42 -35.03
C PRO A 818 -15.24 -33.32 -34.28
N GLN A 819 -14.51 -32.31 -33.79
CA GLN A 819 -15.05 -31.19 -33.00
C GLN A 819 -15.85 -30.20 -33.86
N SER A 820 -17.09 -29.88 -33.47
CA SER A 820 -17.87 -28.84 -34.15
C SER A 820 -17.50 -27.43 -33.66
N ALA A 821 -17.67 -26.42 -34.53
CA ALA A 821 -17.43 -25.02 -34.16
C ALA A 821 -18.33 -24.56 -32.99
N ALA A 822 -19.55 -25.11 -32.89
CA ALA A 822 -20.49 -24.81 -31.81
C ALA A 822 -19.96 -25.26 -30.43
N VAL A 823 -19.35 -26.45 -30.35
CA VAL A 823 -18.77 -26.98 -29.10
C VAL A 823 -17.61 -26.11 -28.64
N LYS A 824 -16.74 -25.67 -29.56
CA LYS A 824 -15.62 -24.76 -29.24
C LYS A 824 -16.12 -23.40 -28.72
N THR A 825 -17.09 -22.80 -29.40
CA THR A 825 -17.68 -21.52 -28.99
C THR A 825 -18.30 -21.62 -27.59
N GLU A 826 -19.02 -22.70 -27.32
CA GLU A 826 -19.61 -22.94 -26.02
C GLU A 826 -18.56 -23.18 -24.92
N ALA A 827 -17.55 -24.00 -25.19
CA ALA A 827 -16.44 -24.22 -24.27
C ALA A 827 -15.73 -22.91 -23.93
N THR A 828 -15.45 -22.05 -24.91
CA THR A 828 -14.85 -20.73 -24.68
C THR A 828 -15.75 -19.81 -23.85
N ARG A 829 -17.07 -19.87 -24.01
CA ARG A 829 -18.02 -19.14 -23.15
C ARG A 829 -17.94 -19.62 -21.70
N LEU A 830 -18.00 -20.94 -21.49
CA LEU A 830 -17.96 -21.54 -20.16
C LEU A 830 -16.61 -21.31 -19.45
N LEU A 831 -15.50 -21.39 -20.20
CA LEU A 831 -14.16 -21.10 -19.66
C LEU A 831 -14.08 -19.67 -19.12
N ARG A 832 -14.69 -18.70 -19.82
CA ARG A 832 -14.72 -17.31 -19.35
C ARG A 832 -15.58 -17.13 -18.11
N GLU A 833 -16.78 -17.72 -18.11
CA GLU A 833 -17.72 -17.70 -16.98
C GLU A 833 -17.08 -18.26 -15.70
N LEU A 834 -16.40 -19.40 -15.78
CA LEU A 834 -15.76 -20.05 -14.64
C LEU A 834 -14.49 -19.33 -14.16
N ALA A 835 -13.74 -18.68 -15.06
CA ALA A 835 -12.51 -17.97 -14.73
C ALA A 835 -12.75 -16.52 -14.26
N ALA A 836 -13.95 -15.98 -14.46
CA ALA A 836 -14.30 -14.62 -14.07
C ALA A 836 -14.03 -14.37 -12.58
N ASN A 837 -13.65 -13.14 -12.23
CA ASN A 837 -13.33 -12.73 -10.86
C ASN A 837 -12.35 -13.68 -10.15
N ASP A 838 -11.29 -14.10 -10.85
CA ASP A 838 -10.28 -15.04 -10.35
C ASP A 838 -10.84 -16.39 -9.85
N PHE A 839 -11.75 -16.98 -10.62
CA PHE A 839 -12.42 -18.23 -10.25
C PHE A 839 -13.23 -18.14 -8.95
N SER A 840 -13.77 -16.96 -8.61
CA SER A 840 -14.56 -16.80 -7.38
C SER A 840 -15.77 -17.74 -7.30
N ALA A 841 -16.31 -18.17 -8.44
CA ALA A 841 -17.38 -19.17 -8.53
C ALA A 841 -17.00 -20.50 -7.86
N LEU A 842 -15.72 -20.92 -7.94
CA LEU A 842 -15.27 -22.18 -7.33
C LEU A 842 -15.21 -22.09 -5.80
N ALA A 843 -15.06 -20.89 -5.23
CA ALA A 843 -15.03 -20.72 -3.79
C ALA A 843 -16.37 -21.05 -3.12
N GLY A 844 -17.49 -20.79 -3.81
CA GLY A 844 -18.85 -21.04 -3.30
C GLY A 844 -19.60 -22.20 -3.98
N ASN A 845 -19.10 -22.71 -5.10
CA ASN A 845 -19.77 -23.77 -5.87
C ASN A 845 -18.75 -24.67 -6.60
N PRO A 846 -17.86 -25.38 -5.89
CA PRO A 846 -16.99 -26.40 -6.50
C PRO A 846 -17.80 -27.58 -7.05
N PRO A 847 -17.23 -28.42 -7.94
CA PRO A 847 -17.89 -29.63 -8.41
C PRO A 847 -18.15 -30.63 -7.26
N LEU A 848 -19.39 -31.11 -7.19
CA LEU A 848 -19.80 -32.26 -6.40
C LEU A 848 -19.34 -33.53 -7.12
N LEU A 849 -18.48 -34.30 -6.46
CA LEU A 849 -17.86 -35.49 -7.07
C LEU A 849 -18.68 -36.75 -6.82
N TYR A 850 -19.13 -36.92 -5.57
CA TYR A 850 -19.93 -38.05 -5.08
C TYR A 850 -20.49 -37.68 -3.69
N HIS A 851 -21.26 -38.59 -3.12
CA HIS A 851 -21.76 -38.50 -1.76
C HIS A 851 -21.76 -39.89 -1.11
N ASN A 852 -21.87 -39.97 0.22
CA ASN A 852 -22.02 -41.28 0.88
C ASN A 852 -23.43 -41.85 0.66
N ASP A 853 -23.73 -43.07 1.11
CA ASP A 853 -25.09 -43.61 0.99
C ASP A 853 -26.09 -42.69 1.73
N MET A 854 -27.08 -42.17 1.00
CA MET A 854 -28.07 -41.21 1.52
C MET A 854 -29.06 -41.81 2.54
N SER A 855 -29.06 -43.13 2.69
CA SER A 855 -29.77 -43.87 3.73
C SER A 855 -28.96 -44.06 5.02
N ALA A 856 -27.67 -43.70 5.04
CA ALA A 856 -26.85 -43.70 6.25
C ALA A 856 -27.35 -42.66 7.27
N THR A 857 -26.96 -42.83 8.54
CA THR A 857 -27.32 -41.95 9.67
C THR A 857 -26.76 -40.54 9.53
N VAL A 858 -25.65 -40.37 8.82
CA VAL A 858 -25.04 -39.08 8.50
C VAL A 858 -24.94 -38.94 7.00
N ARG A 859 -25.44 -37.84 6.45
CA ARG A 859 -25.28 -37.51 5.02
C ARG A 859 -24.02 -36.67 4.82
N ARG A 860 -23.26 -37.00 3.78
CA ARG A 860 -22.06 -36.29 3.37
C ARG A 860 -22.01 -36.13 1.86
N TYR A 861 -21.75 -34.92 1.41
CA TYR A 861 -21.55 -34.55 0.01
C TYR A 861 -20.10 -34.11 -0.17
N TYR A 862 -19.40 -34.63 -1.18
CA TYR A 862 -17.95 -34.44 -1.33
C TYR A 862 -17.60 -33.59 -2.56
N TRP A 863 -16.81 -32.55 -2.31
CA TRP A 863 -16.52 -31.47 -3.24
C TRP A 863 -15.02 -31.25 -3.39
N SER A 864 -14.60 -30.72 -4.55
CA SER A 864 -13.21 -30.31 -4.75
C SER A 864 -13.05 -29.11 -5.66
N GLN A 865 -12.47 -28.03 -5.13
CA GLN A 865 -12.03 -26.89 -5.94
C GLN A 865 -10.91 -27.28 -6.90
N ASP A 866 -9.98 -28.13 -6.46
CA ASP A 866 -8.85 -28.61 -7.28
C ASP A 866 -9.33 -29.35 -8.54
N VAL A 867 -10.37 -30.20 -8.42
CA VAL A 867 -10.99 -30.85 -9.59
C VAL A 867 -11.68 -29.83 -10.48
N GLY A 868 -12.28 -28.79 -9.92
CA GLY A 868 -12.86 -27.68 -10.69
C GLY A 868 -11.81 -26.98 -11.55
N TYR A 869 -10.65 -26.63 -10.97
CA TYR A 869 -9.52 -26.06 -11.71
C TYR A 869 -8.95 -27.04 -12.75
N ALA A 870 -8.80 -28.31 -12.40
CA ALA A 870 -8.27 -29.33 -13.30
C ALA A 870 -9.21 -29.58 -14.50
N LEU A 871 -10.52 -29.60 -14.28
CA LEU A 871 -11.53 -29.75 -15.32
C LEU A 871 -11.54 -28.53 -16.26
N TRP A 872 -11.40 -27.34 -15.70
CA TRP A 872 -11.24 -26.11 -16.48
C TRP A 872 -9.98 -26.16 -17.35
N LEU A 873 -8.84 -26.60 -16.80
CA LEU A 873 -7.59 -26.77 -17.55
C LEU A 873 -7.74 -27.80 -18.68
N ARG A 874 -8.39 -28.93 -18.39
CA ARG A 874 -8.69 -29.98 -19.39
C ARG A 874 -9.51 -29.43 -20.54
N LEU A 875 -10.54 -28.64 -20.25
CA LEU A 875 -11.37 -27.98 -21.25
C LEU A 875 -10.58 -26.92 -22.05
N TYR A 876 -9.77 -26.10 -21.38
CA TYR A 876 -8.97 -25.03 -21.99
C TYR A 876 -7.92 -25.56 -22.99
N HIS A 877 -7.19 -26.62 -22.62
CA HIS A 877 -6.19 -27.23 -23.49
C HIS A 877 -6.82 -28.11 -24.58
N GLY A 878 -7.94 -28.77 -24.28
CA GLY A 878 -8.69 -29.57 -25.27
C GLY A 878 -9.22 -28.73 -26.44
N THR A 879 -9.73 -27.52 -26.18
CA THR A 879 -10.17 -26.59 -27.25
C THR A 879 -9.02 -26.14 -28.16
N ARG A 880 -7.78 -26.21 -27.68
CA ARG A 880 -6.54 -25.84 -28.39
C ARG A 880 -5.83 -27.02 -29.06
N GLY A 881 -6.41 -28.21 -29.03
CA GLY A 881 -5.86 -29.38 -29.72
C GLY A 881 -4.64 -30.00 -29.04
N ALA A 882 -4.42 -29.77 -27.74
CA ALA A 882 -3.50 -30.60 -26.97
C ALA A 882 -4.13 -32.00 -26.84
N THR A 883 -3.68 -32.93 -27.68
CA THR A 883 -4.17 -34.31 -27.72
C THR A 883 -3.87 -35.02 -26.38
N PRO A 884 -4.74 -35.90 -25.88
CA PRO A 884 -4.36 -36.81 -24.80
C PRO A 884 -3.13 -37.60 -25.25
N ALA A 885 -2.05 -37.59 -24.46
CA ALA A 885 -0.96 -38.52 -24.68
C ALA A 885 -1.54 -39.95 -24.64
N GLN A 886 -1.38 -40.71 -25.73
CA GLN A 886 -1.63 -42.15 -25.68
C GLN A 886 -0.75 -42.72 -24.56
N PRO A 887 -1.30 -43.55 -23.65
CA PRO A 887 -0.46 -44.26 -22.70
C PRO A 887 0.57 -45.07 -23.48
N SER A 888 1.85 -44.83 -23.22
CA SER A 888 2.93 -45.59 -23.83
C SER A 888 2.74 -47.06 -23.45
N ARG A 889 2.55 -47.91 -24.47
CA ARG A 889 2.81 -49.35 -24.31
C ARG A 889 4.30 -49.48 -24.01
N ALA A 890 4.66 -49.63 -22.74
CA ALA A 890 5.98 -50.09 -22.37
C ALA A 890 6.14 -51.52 -22.91
N SER A 891 6.82 -51.65 -24.06
CA SER A 891 7.30 -52.91 -24.58
C SER A 891 8.31 -53.48 -23.59
N ALA A 892 7.93 -54.58 -22.94
CA ALA A 892 8.85 -55.47 -22.27
C ALA A 892 9.68 -56.21 -23.34
N GLU A 893 10.78 -55.63 -23.78
CA GLU A 893 11.83 -56.32 -24.54
C GLU A 893 13.15 -55.55 -24.34
N GLY A 894 14.01 -56.09 -23.47
CA GLY A 894 15.30 -55.47 -23.15
C GLY A 894 15.97 -56.03 -21.90
N ALA A 895 16.04 -57.36 -21.76
CA ALA A 895 16.89 -58.01 -20.77
C ALA A 895 17.42 -59.35 -21.30
N VAL A 896 18.26 -59.28 -22.35
CA VAL A 896 19.32 -60.27 -22.61
C VAL A 896 20.53 -59.51 -23.16
N GLN A 897 21.40 -59.05 -22.26
CA GLN A 897 22.86 -59.17 -22.30
C GLN A 897 23.48 -58.41 -21.12
#